data_AF-A0A0B7L447-F1
#
_entry.id   AF-A0A0B7L447-F1
#
_cell.length_a   1.000
_cell.length_b   1.000
_cell.length_c   1.000
_cell.angle_alpha   90.00
_cell.angle_beta   90.00
_cell.angle_gamma   90.00
#
_symmetry.space_group_name_H-M   'P 1'
#
loop_
_entity.id
_entity.type
_entity.pdbx_description
1 polymer ?
#
loop_
_entity_poly.entity_id
_entity_poly.type
_entity_poly.pdbx_seq_one_letter_code
_entity_poly.pdbx_strand_id
1 'polypeptide(L)'
;MNKRMNELVALLNRYATEYYTSDNPSVSDSEYDRLYRELVELETAYPEQVLADSPTHRVGGKVLDGFEKYSHQYPLYSLQDAFSREELDAFDARVRKEVAHPTYICELKIDGLSISLTYEKGILVAGVTRGDGSIGENITENLKRVKDIPLTLPEELDITVRGECYMPRASFDQVNQARQENGEPEFANPRNAAAGTLRQLDTAVVAKRNLATFLYQEASPSTRDSQEKGLKYLEQLGFVVNPKRILAENIDEIWNFIQEVGQERENLPYDIDGVVIKVNDLASQEELGFTVKAPKWAVAYKFPAEEKEAQLLSVDWTVGRTGVVTPTANLTPVQLAGTTVSRATLHNVDYIAEKDIRKDDTVIVYKAGDIIPAVLRVVESKRVSEEKLDIPTNCPSCNSDLLHFEDEVALRCINPRCPAQIMEGLIHFASRDAMNITGLGPSIVEKLFAANLVKDVADIYRLQEEDFLLLEGVKEKSAAKLYQAIQASKENSAEKLLFGLGIRHVGSKVSQLLLQYFHSIENLSQADSEEVASIESLGGVIAKSLQTYFATEGSEILLRELKETGVNLDYKGQTVVADAALSGLTVVLTGKLERLKRSEAKSKLESLGAKVTGSISKKTDLVVVGADAGSKLQKAQELGIQVRDEAWLESL
;
A
#
# COMPACT_ATOMS: atom_id res chain seq x y z
N MET A 1 24.03 -38.20 -14.97
CA MET A 1 22.60 -37.80 -14.98
C MET A 1 22.38 -36.49 -14.26
N ASN A 2 22.56 -36.41 -12.93
CA ASN A 2 22.49 -35.12 -12.20
C ASN A 2 23.46 -34.08 -12.80
N LYS A 3 24.66 -34.51 -13.23
CA LYS A 3 25.61 -33.67 -13.99
C LYS A 3 25.07 -33.13 -15.33
N ARG A 4 24.26 -33.91 -16.07
CA ARG A 4 23.68 -33.51 -17.37
C ARG A 4 22.52 -32.53 -17.18
N MET A 5 21.67 -32.74 -16.17
CA MET A 5 20.63 -31.77 -15.81
C MET A 5 21.24 -30.43 -15.41
N ASN A 6 22.27 -30.42 -14.56
CA ASN A 6 22.99 -29.18 -14.19
C ASN A 6 23.60 -28.49 -15.42
N GLU A 7 24.24 -29.24 -16.33
CA GLU A 7 24.79 -28.69 -17.58
C GLU A 7 23.71 -28.09 -18.49
N LEU A 8 22.56 -28.77 -18.66
CA LEU A 8 21.46 -28.29 -19.49
C LEU A 8 20.80 -27.03 -18.90
N VAL A 9 20.55 -27.01 -17.60
CA VAL A 9 19.98 -25.86 -16.89
C VAL A 9 20.91 -24.64 -17.02
N ALA A 10 22.21 -24.81 -16.77
CA ALA A 10 23.18 -23.73 -16.92
C ALA A 10 23.26 -23.19 -18.37
N LEU A 11 23.26 -24.07 -19.37
CA LEU A 11 23.28 -23.66 -20.79
C LEU A 11 22.01 -22.92 -21.19
N LEU A 12 20.84 -23.44 -20.85
CA LEU A 12 19.56 -22.85 -21.21
C LEU A 12 19.32 -21.51 -20.49
N ASN A 13 19.70 -21.38 -19.22
CA ASN A 13 19.61 -20.10 -18.50
C ASN A 13 20.56 -19.05 -19.11
N ARG A 14 21.76 -19.43 -19.52
CA ARG A 14 22.68 -18.55 -20.24
C ARG A 14 22.09 -18.10 -21.59
N TYR A 15 21.59 -19.04 -22.39
CA TYR A 15 20.98 -18.71 -23.69
C TYR A 15 19.73 -17.84 -23.55
N ALA A 16 18.91 -18.07 -22.52
CA ALA A 16 17.78 -17.22 -22.21
C ALA A 16 18.23 -15.78 -21.87
N THR A 17 19.31 -15.63 -21.10
CA THR A 17 19.88 -14.30 -20.78
C THR A 17 20.43 -13.60 -22.02
N GLU A 18 21.17 -14.32 -22.87
CA GLU A 18 21.72 -13.79 -24.12
C GLU A 18 20.62 -13.33 -25.09
N TYR A 19 19.52 -14.10 -25.18
CA TYR A 19 18.39 -13.81 -26.07
C TYR A 19 17.49 -12.69 -25.53
N TYR A 20 17.05 -12.77 -24.27
CA TYR A 20 16.05 -11.85 -23.72
C TYR A 20 16.64 -10.59 -23.07
N THR A 21 17.84 -10.66 -22.53
CA THR A 21 18.47 -9.53 -21.81
C THR A 21 19.51 -8.82 -22.65
N SER A 22 20.33 -9.56 -23.40
CA SER A 22 21.50 -9.01 -24.10
C SER A 22 21.28 -8.74 -25.59
N ASP A 23 20.14 -9.18 -26.15
CA ASP A 23 19.78 -9.13 -27.58
C ASP A 23 20.92 -9.63 -28.52
N ASN A 24 21.66 -10.65 -28.06
CA ASN A 24 22.83 -11.19 -28.75
C ASN A 24 22.93 -12.71 -28.55
N PRO A 25 22.04 -13.52 -29.16
CA PRO A 25 21.96 -14.95 -28.93
C PRO A 25 23.17 -15.70 -29.51
N SER A 26 23.80 -16.58 -28.72
CA SER A 26 24.92 -17.43 -29.20
C SER A 26 24.48 -18.73 -29.90
N VAL A 27 23.19 -19.07 -29.85
CA VAL A 27 22.61 -20.27 -30.46
C VAL A 27 21.31 -19.97 -31.21
N SER A 28 20.95 -20.84 -32.16
CA SER A 28 19.66 -20.75 -32.85
C SER A 28 18.48 -21.26 -32.00
N ASP A 29 17.27 -20.77 -32.27
CA ASP A 29 16.03 -21.24 -31.62
C ASP A 29 15.85 -22.76 -31.70
N SER A 30 16.19 -23.37 -32.84
CA SER A 30 16.09 -24.82 -33.05
C SER A 30 16.99 -25.63 -32.11
N GLU A 31 18.15 -25.06 -31.76
CA GLU A 31 19.12 -25.70 -30.88
C GLU A 31 18.77 -25.51 -29.41
N TYR A 32 18.24 -24.34 -29.06
CA TYR A 32 17.63 -24.07 -27.76
C TYR A 32 16.47 -25.04 -27.48
N ASP A 33 15.52 -25.15 -28.41
CA ASP A 33 14.35 -26.03 -28.27
C ASP A 33 14.72 -27.51 -28.12
N ARG A 34 15.77 -27.97 -28.83
CA ARG A 34 16.28 -29.34 -28.70
C ARG A 34 16.79 -29.60 -27.28
N LEU A 35 17.64 -28.71 -26.75
CA LEU A 35 18.21 -28.84 -25.41
C LEU A 35 17.13 -28.68 -24.34
N TYR A 36 16.14 -27.82 -24.57
CA TYR A 36 15.00 -27.62 -23.69
C TYR A 36 14.12 -28.89 -23.60
N ARG A 37 13.83 -29.55 -24.74
CA ARG A 37 13.10 -30.83 -24.74
C ARG A 37 13.85 -31.93 -24.01
N GLU A 38 15.17 -32.02 -24.19
CA GLU A 38 16.03 -32.97 -23.46
C GLU A 38 15.93 -32.74 -21.95
N LEU A 39 15.93 -31.48 -21.50
CA LEU A 39 15.76 -31.16 -20.08
C LEU A 39 14.37 -31.56 -19.55
N VAL A 40 13.30 -31.26 -20.29
CA VAL A 40 11.93 -31.64 -19.91
C VAL A 40 11.75 -33.15 -19.78
N GLU A 41 12.33 -33.94 -20.70
CA GLU A 41 12.30 -35.41 -20.63
C GLU A 41 13.02 -35.92 -19.38
N LEU A 42 14.19 -35.34 -19.05
CA LEU A 42 14.97 -35.70 -17.86
C LEU A 42 14.25 -35.35 -16.56
N GLU A 43 13.64 -34.17 -16.47
CA GLU A 43 12.90 -33.74 -15.28
C GLU A 43 11.59 -34.50 -15.08
N THR A 44 10.92 -34.89 -16.17
CA THR A 44 9.73 -35.75 -16.11
C THR A 44 10.08 -37.15 -15.60
N ALA A 45 11.25 -37.66 -15.98
CA ALA A 45 11.73 -38.98 -15.55
C ALA A 45 12.25 -38.99 -14.10
N TYR A 46 12.70 -37.84 -13.56
CA TYR A 46 13.27 -37.71 -12.21
C TYR A 46 12.74 -36.46 -11.48
N PRO A 47 11.45 -36.43 -11.07
CA PRO A 47 10.82 -35.26 -10.47
C PRO A 47 11.50 -34.79 -9.17
N GLU A 48 12.11 -35.71 -8.41
CA GLU A 48 12.81 -35.41 -7.16
C GLU A 48 14.20 -34.76 -7.33
N GLN A 49 14.71 -34.68 -8.56
CA GLN A 49 16.03 -34.09 -8.89
C GLN A 49 15.93 -32.78 -9.68
N VAL A 50 14.71 -32.25 -9.86
CA VAL A 50 14.50 -30.97 -10.57
C VAL A 50 15.21 -29.84 -9.83
N LEU A 51 16.05 -29.11 -10.55
CA LEU A 51 16.84 -28.02 -10.00
C LEU A 51 15.96 -26.78 -9.78
N ALA A 52 16.24 -26.02 -8.72
CA ALA A 52 15.45 -24.85 -8.34
C ALA A 52 15.49 -23.72 -9.39
N ASP A 53 16.57 -23.65 -10.17
CA ASP A 53 16.81 -22.67 -11.23
C ASP A 53 16.44 -23.17 -12.63
N SER A 54 15.77 -24.32 -12.73
CA SER A 54 15.44 -24.89 -14.04
C SER A 54 14.55 -23.96 -14.88
N PRO A 55 14.86 -23.73 -16.17
CA PRO A 55 14.02 -22.93 -17.07
C PRO A 55 12.64 -23.56 -17.31
N THR A 56 12.44 -24.85 -17.01
CA THR A 56 11.13 -25.50 -17.11
C THR A 56 10.12 -24.97 -16.08
N HIS A 57 10.59 -24.40 -14.97
CA HIS A 57 9.75 -23.67 -14.03
C HIS A 57 9.10 -22.44 -14.68
N ARG A 58 9.62 -21.96 -15.81
CA ARG A 58 9.08 -20.81 -16.54
C ARG A 58 8.02 -21.19 -17.56
N VAL A 59 8.01 -22.42 -18.09
CA VAL A 59 7.06 -22.86 -19.14
C VAL A 59 6.22 -24.05 -18.67
N GLY A 60 4.89 -23.88 -18.64
CA GLY A 60 3.94 -24.85 -18.08
C GLY A 60 2.88 -24.17 -17.21
N GLY A 61 1.75 -24.84 -16.99
CA GLY A 61 0.65 -24.33 -16.18
C GLY A 61 0.43 -25.17 -14.94
N LYS A 62 0.78 -24.62 -13.78
CA LYS A 62 0.21 -25.02 -12.49
C LYS A 62 -1.07 -24.22 -12.28
N VAL A 63 -2.17 -24.92 -12.01
CA VAL A 63 -3.42 -24.32 -11.55
C VAL A 63 -3.36 -24.28 -10.02
N LEU A 64 -3.39 -23.07 -9.46
CA LEU A 64 -3.39 -22.83 -8.02
C LEU A 64 -4.80 -22.98 -7.45
N ASP A 65 -4.93 -23.52 -6.24
CA ASP A 65 -6.22 -23.61 -5.54
C ASP A 65 -6.67 -22.24 -4.99
N GLY A 66 -5.74 -21.31 -4.80
CA GLY A 66 -5.96 -19.96 -4.31
C GLY A 66 -4.65 -19.24 -3.97
N PHE A 67 -4.75 -18.02 -3.45
CA PHE A 67 -3.61 -17.26 -2.94
C PHE A 67 -3.63 -17.23 -1.41
N GLU A 68 -2.50 -17.51 -0.82
CA GLU A 68 -2.31 -17.47 0.63
C GLU A 68 -1.88 -16.07 1.08
N LYS A 69 -2.25 -15.69 2.30
CA LYS A 69 -1.76 -14.45 2.93
C LYS A 69 -0.31 -14.66 3.37
N TYR A 70 0.54 -13.66 3.15
CA TYR A 70 1.94 -13.68 3.56
C TYR A 70 2.26 -12.42 4.36
N SER A 71 2.85 -12.59 5.54
CA SER A 71 3.30 -11.47 6.38
C SER A 71 4.67 -11.02 5.92
N HIS A 72 4.80 -9.75 5.53
CA HIS A 72 6.07 -9.17 5.13
C HIS A 72 7.02 -9.11 6.32
N GLN A 73 8.26 -9.54 6.12
CA GLN A 73 9.33 -9.37 7.11
C GLN A 73 9.68 -7.89 7.32
N TYR A 74 9.62 -7.10 6.24
CA TYR A 74 9.89 -5.68 6.22
C TYR A 74 8.65 -4.92 5.75
N PRO A 75 8.11 -3.96 6.53
CA PRO A 75 6.93 -3.20 6.14
C PRO A 75 7.12 -2.44 4.82
N LEU A 76 6.13 -2.50 3.94
CA LEU A 76 6.14 -1.85 2.63
C LEU A 76 5.32 -0.55 2.69
N TYR A 77 6.02 0.58 2.68
CA TYR A 77 5.40 1.91 2.73
C TYR A 77 4.94 2.41 1.35
N SER A 78 3.98 3.33 1.38
CA SER A 78 3.62 4.16 0.21
C SER A 78 4.53 5.39 0.14
N LEU A 79 4.47 6.16 -0.94
CA LEU A 79 5.20 7.42 -1.08
C LEU A 79 4.27 8.60 -0.80
N GLN A 80 4.85 9.72 -0.34
CA GLN A 80 4.16 11.01 -0.33
C GLN A 80 4.11 11.54 -1.75
N ASP A 81 2.94 12.00 -2.20
CA ASP A 81 2.78 12.61 -3.52
C ASP A 81 3.16 14.10 -3.49
N ALA A 82 3.72 14.59 -4.59
CA ALA A 82 3.92 15.99 -4.90
C ALA A 82 3.38 16.28 -6.31
N PHE A 83 2.73 17.44 -6.51
CA PHE A 83 2.09 17.81 -7.77
C PHE A 83 2.65 19.09 -8.39
N SER A 84 3.51 19.80 -7.66
CA SER A 84 4.07 21.08 -8.09
C SER A 84 5.55 21.20 -7.76
N ARG A 85 6.20 22.19 -8.39
CA ARG A 85 7.59 22.52 -8.11
C ARG A 85 7.75 22.98 -6.66
N GLU A 86 6.82 23.81 -6.19
CA GLU A 86 6.82 24.39 -4.85
C GLU A 86 6.74 23.30 -3.77
N GLU A 87 6.00 22.22 -4.01
CA GLU A 87 5.94 21.07 -3.10
C GLU A 87 7.26 20.29 -3.06
N LEU A 88 7.98 20.20 -4.18
CA LEU A 88 9.32 19.61 -4.23
C LEU A 88 10.36 20.50 -3.52
N ASP A 89 10.27 21.82 -3.68
CA ASP A 89 11.12 22.77 -2.95
C ASP A 89 10.89 22.65 -1.43
N ALA A 90 9.64 22.48 -1.00
CA ALA A 90 9.30 22.25 0.41
C ALA A 90 9.84 20.90 0.93
N PHE A 91 9.87 19.87 0.09
CA PHE A 91 10.49 18.58 0.41
C PHE A 91 12.02 18.71 0.56
N ASP A 92 12.71 19.33 -0.39
CA ASP A 92 14.17 19.57 -0.34
C ASP A 92 14.53 20.40 0.91
N ALA A 93 13.79 21.48 1.18
CA ALA A 93 14.00 22.32 2.36
C ALA A 93 13.82 21.55 3.69
N ARG A 94 12.91 20.57 3.75
CA ARG A 94 12.76 19.68 4.91
C ARG A 94 13.95 18.74 5.07
N VAL A 95 14.42 18.13 3.99
CA VAL A 95 15.57 17.21 4.02
C VAL A 95 16.84 17.97 4.41
N ARG A 96 17.07 19.16 3.85
CA ARG A 96 18.25 19.99 4.13
C ARG A 96 18.36 20.49 5.58
N LYS A 97 17.25 20.52 6.32
CA LYS A 97 17.27 20.84 7.75
C LYS A 97 17.93 19.75 8.60
N GLU A 98 17.89 18.50 8.13
CA GLU A 98 18.45 17.35 8.85
C GLU A 98 19.76 16.87 8.20
N VAL A 99 19.91 17.04 6.88
CA VAL A 99 21.08 16.60 6.11
C VAL A 99 21.74 17.81 5.43
N ALA A 100 23.01 18.11 5.71
CA ALA A 100 23.65 19.35 5.23
C ALA A 100 23.82 19.42 3.70
N HIS A 101 24.14 18.28 3.06
CA HIS A 101 24.40 18.20 1.62
C HIS A 101 23.75 16.93 1.03
N PRO A 102 22.40 16.87 0.96
CA PRO A 102 21.73 15.71 0.40
C PRO A 102 21.95 15.65 -1.12
N THR A 103 22.23 14.45 -1.61
CA THR A 103 22.09 14.11 -3.03
C THR A 103 20.86 13.23 -3.21
N TYR A 104 20.29 13.24 -4.41
CA TYR A 104 19.04 12.56 -4.71
C TYR A 104 19.23 11.64 -5.92
N ILE A 105 18.65 10.45 -5.86
CA ILE A 105 18.44 9.63 -7.05
C ILE A 105 17.00 9.84 -7.52
N CYS A 106 16.85 10.17 -8.80
CA CYS A 106 15.55 10.31 -9.45
C CYS A 106 15.31 9.11 -10.36
N GLU A 107 14.22 8.39 -10.13
CA GLU A 107 13.85 7.16 -10.82
C GLU A 107 12.45 7.32 -11.42
N LEU A 108 12.16 6.66 -12.54
CA LEU A 108 10.82 6.66 -13.11
C LEU A 108 9.82 5.96 -12.19
N LYS A 109 8.64 6.57 -11.99
CA LYS A 109 7.56 5.96 -11.22
C LYS A 109 6.72 5.05 -12.13
N ILE A 110 7.09 3.77 -12.14
CA ILE A 110 6.47 2.76 -13.00
C ILE A 110 5.02 2.51 -12.59
N ASP A 111 4.11 2.50 -13.57
CA ASP A 111 2.69 2.21 -13.34
C ASP A 111 2.40 0.70 -13.44
N GLY A 112 2.52 0.00 -12.31
CA GLY A 112 2.31 -1.44 -12.24
C GLY A 112 1.74 -1.91 -10.90
N LEU A 113 2.16 -3.12 -10.52
CA LEU A 113 1.87 -3.71 -9.21
C LEU A 113 3.17 -3.91 -8.42
N SER A 114 3.25 -3.29 -7.25
CA SER A 114 4.39 -3.46 -6.35
C SER A 114 4.50 -4.89 -5.83
N ILE A 115 5.70 -5.46 -5.99
CA ILE A 115 6.08 -6.80 -5.57
C ILE A 115 7.26 -6.76 -4.60
N SER A 116 7.33 -7.76 -3.74
CA SER A 116 8.46 -8.07 -2.88
C SER A 116 8.94 -9.49 -3.17
N LEU A 117 10.23 -9.66 -3.39
CA LEU A 117 10.86 -10.95 -3.66
C LEU A 117 11.86 -11.27 -2.56
N THR A 118 11.67 -12.39 -1.87
CA THR A 118 12.57 -12.88 -0.83
C THR A 118 13.37 -14.05 -1.37
N TYR A 119 14.69 -13.94 -1.23
CA TYR A 119 15.64 -14.98 -1.55
C TYR A 119 16.30 -15.48 -0.27
N GLU A 120 16.42 -16.79 -0.13
CA GLU A 120 17.19 -17.45 0.93
C GLU A 120 18.30 -18.27 0.29
N LYS A 121 19.55 -18.06 0.72
CA LYS A 121 20.75 -18.67 0.11
C LYS A 121 20.78 -18.49 -1.42
N GLY A 122 20.34 -17.33 -1.88
CA GLY A 122 20.26 -17.01 -3.30
C GLY A 122 19.09 -17.66 -4.06
N ILE A 123 18.17 -18.39 -3.42
CA ILE A 123 17.04 -19.05 -4.09
C ILE A 123 15.74 -18.29 -3.81
N LEU A 124 14.92 -18.03 -4.84
CA LEU A 124 13.61 -17.38 -4.67
C LEU A 124 12.66 -18.26 -3.85
N VAL A 125 12.35 -17.84 -2.63
CA VAL A 125 11.45 -18.56 -1.71
C VAL A 125 10.06 -17.95 -1.64
N ALA A 126 9.94 -16.63 -1.78
CA ALA A 126 8.66 -15.94 -1.72
C ALA A 126 8.60 -14.75 -2.68
N GLY A 127 7.50 -14.63 -3.41
CA GLY A 127 7.13 -13.47 -4.21
C GLY A 127 5.74 -13.01 -3.80
N VAL A 128 5.62 -11.76 -3.34
CA VAL A 128 4.45 -11.31 -2.57
C VAL A 128 3.98 -9.95 -3.07
N THR A 129 2.66 -9.77 -3.18
CA THR A 129 2.08 -8.45 -3.47
C THR A 129 2.23 -7.51 -2.27
N ARG A 130 2.23 -6.19 -2.50
CA ARG A 130 2.29 -5.22 -1.38
C ARG A 130 1.19 -5.43 -0.34
N GLY A 131 -0.04 -5.63 -0.81
CA GLY A 131 -1.19 -5.69 0.06
C GLY A 131 -1.44 -4.40 0.84
N ASP A 132 -1.60 -4.49 2.16
CA ASP A 132 -1.79 -3.35 3.08
C ASP A 132 -0.44 -2.77 3.58
N GLY A 133 0.68 -3.36 3.14
CA GLY A 133 2.03 -2.99 3.56
C GLY A 133 2.62 -3.94 4.61
N SER A 134 1.80 -4.68 5.35
CA SER A 134 2.24 -5.69 6.32
C SER A 134 1.85 -7.11 5.90
N ILE A 135 0.69 -7.28 5.25
CA ILE A 135 0.19 -8.56 4.74
C ILE A 135 -0.12 -8.44 3.25
N GLY A 136 0.56 -9.26 2.47
CA GLY A 136 0.39 -9.42 1.03
C GLY A 136 -0.22 -10.77 0.63
N GLU A 137 -0.37 -10.96 -0.67
CA GLU A 137 -0.76 -12.25 -1.27
C GLU A 137 0.50 -12.95 -1.80
N ASN A 138 0.68 -14.22 -1.46
CA ASN A 138 1.76 -15.05 -2.01
C ASN A 138 1.46 -15.38 -3.47
N ILE A 139 2.21 -14.76 -4.39
CA ILE A 139 2.12 -14.94 -5.84
C ILE A 139 3.43 -15.52 -6.41
N THR A 140 4.17 -16.27 -5.61
CA THR A 140 5.50 -16.82 -5.96
C THR A 140 5.46 -17.60 -7.27
N GLU A 141 4.49 -18.51 -7.41
CA GLU A 141 4.36 -19.35 -8.60
C GLU A 141 4.07 -18.54 -9.87
N ASN A 142 3.38 -17.41 -9.74
CA ASN A 142 3.12 -16.50 -10.86
C ASN A 142 4.37 -15.70 -11.21
N LEU A 143 5.12 -15.22 -10.21
CA LEU A 143 6.35 -14.46 -10.41
C LEU A 143 7.48 -15.32 -10.99
N LYS A 144 7.53 -16.62 -10.71
CA LYS A 144 8.45 -17.56 -11.38
C LYS A 144 8.30 -17.58 -12.92
N ARG A 145 7.13 -17.20 -13.43
CA ARG A 145 6.84 -17.12 -14.89
C ARG A 145 7.30 -15.82 -15.53
N VAL A 146 7.69 -14.83 -14.74
CA VAL A 146 8.21 -13.55 -15.23
C VAL A 146 9.69 -13.69 -15.53
N LYS A 147 10.07 -13.50 -16.79
CA LYS A 147 11.43 -13.79 -17.30
C LYS A 147 12.51 -12.98 -16.59
N ASP A 148 12.21 -11.71 -16.31
CA ASP A 148 13.10 -10.74 -15.67
C ASP A 148 13.47 -11.07 -14.21
N ILE A 149 12.76 -12.01 -13.59
CA ILE A 149 13.01 -12.40 -12.20
C ILE A 149 13.97 -13.59 -12.19
N PRO A 150 15.19 -13.46 -11.64
CA PRO A 150 16.09 -14.59 -11.46
C PRO A 150 15.52 -15.56 -10.44
N LEU A 151 15.48 -16.86 -10.74
CA LEU A 151 15.05 -17.89 -9.78
C LEU A 151 16.15 -18.19 -8.75
N THR A 152 17.40 -18.03 -9.17
CA THR A 152 18.60 -18.11 -8.35
C THR A 152 19.51 -16.92 -8.62
N LEU A 153 20.16 -16.45 -7.55
CA LEU A 153 21.14 -15.37 -7.59
C LEU A 153 22.55 -15.97 -7.77
N PRO A 154 23.50 -15.20 -8.34
CA PRO A 154 24.90 -15.64 -8.48
C PRO A 154 25.62 -15.80 -7.14
N GLU A 155 25.06 -15.26 -6.07
CA GLU A 155 25.60 -15.28 -4.71
C GLU A 155 24.63 -15.98 -3.76
N GLU A 156 25.15 -16.81 -2.84
CA GLU A 156 24.38 -17.43 -1.77
C GLU A 156 24.13 -16.41 -0.65
N LEU A 157 23.07 -15.62 -0.78
CA LEU A 157 22.72 -14.60 0.22
C LEU A 157 21.21 -14.55 0.52
N ASP A 158 20.88 -14.02 1.69
CA ASP A 158 19.52 -13.76 2.11
C ASP A 158 19.19 -12.28 1.82
N ILE A 159 18.23 -12.04 0.93
CA ILE A 159 17.86 -10.67 0.51
C ILE A 159 16.38 -10.58 0.19
N THR A 160 15.79 -9.46 0.57
CA THR A 160 14.43 -9.09 0.15
C THR A 160 14.52 -7.87 -0.74
N VAL A 161 14.10 -8.00 -2.00
CA VAL A 161 14.11 -6.92 -2.99
C VAL A 161 12.70 -6.48 -3.35
N ARG A 162 12.52 -5.18 -3.56
CA ARG A 162 11.27 -4.58 -4.03
C ARG A 162 11.40 -4.10 -5.46
N GLY A 163 10.28 -4.22 -6.16
CA GLY A 163 10.11 -3.64 -7.47
C GLY A 163 8.67 -3.43 -7.83
N GLU A 164 8.48 -3.08 -9.09
CA GLU A 164 7.19 -3.02 -9.75
C GLU A 164 7.16 -4.06 -10.85
N CYS A 165 6.09 -4.86 -10.90
CA CYS A 165 5.78 -5.71 -12.04
C CYS A 165 4.75 -4.99 -12.90
N TYR A 166 5.04 -4.83 -14.18
CA TYR A 166 4.24 -4.06 -15.12
C TYR A 166 4.04 -4.83 -16.43
N MET A 167 3.12 -4.34 -17.25
CA MET A 167 2.88 -4.86 -18.59
C MET A 167 3.43 -3.88 -19.62
N PRO A 168 4.43 -4.25 -20.42
CA PRO A 168 4.90 -3.41 -21.53
C PRO A 168 3.77 -3.07 -22.50
N ARG A 169 3.82 -1.89 -23.15
CA ARG A 169 2.79 -1.44 -24.10
C ARG A 169 2.52 -2.47 -25.20
N ALA A 170 3.58 -3.00 -25.81
CA ALA A 170 3.47 -4.01 -26.86
C ALA A 170 2.76 -5.29 -26.38
N SER A 171 3.01 -5.72 -25.13
CA SER A 171 2.33 -6.88 -24.54
C SER A 171 0.87 -6.57 -24.21
N PHE A 172 0.57 -5.35 -23.75
CA PHE A 172 -0.78 -4.90 -23.49
C PHE A 172 -1.64 -4.88 -24.77
N ASP A 173 -1.10 -4.32 -25.86
CA ASP A 173 -1.78 -4.27 -27.16
C ASP A 173 -2.08 -5.69 -27.68
N GLN A 174 -1.10 -6.60 -27.61
CA GLN A 174 -1.28 -8.00 -27.98
C GLN A 174 -2.36 -8.70 -27.15
N VAL A 175 -2.36 -8.47 -25.83
CA VAL A 175 -3.36 -9.07 -24.94
C VAL A 175 -4.75 -8.53 -25.25
N ASN A 176 -4.90 -7.23 -25.46
CA ASN A 176 -6.20 -6.64 -25.79
C ASN A 176 -6.70 -7.10 -27.17
N GLN A 177 -5.81 -7.18 -28.17
CA GLN A 177 -6.17 -7.72 -29.47
C GLN A 177 -6.67 -9.17 -29.35
N ALA A 178 -5.95 -10.03 -28.63
CA ALA A 178 -6.37 -11.41 -28.40
C ALA A 178 -7.71 -11.50 -27.64
N ARG A 179 -7.97 -10.59 -26.70
CA ARG A 179 -9.26 -10.53 -25.98
C ARG A 179 -10.39 -10.09 -26.89
N GLN A 180 -10.16 -9.08 -27.72
CA GLN A 180 -11.12 -8.61 -28.72
C GLN A 180 -11.50 -9.72 -29.72
N GLU A 181 -10.51 -10.46 -30.23
CA GLU A 181 -10.72 -11.61 -31.13
C GLU A 181 -11.53 -12.73 -30.47
N ASN A 182 -11.39 -12.91 -29.15
CA ASN A 182 -12.14 -13.89 -28.36
C ASN A 182 -13.49 -13.36 -27.83
N GLY A 183 -13.87 -12.11 -28.12
CA GLY A 183 -15.09 -11.49 -27.62
C GLY A 183 -15.08 -11.20 -26.11
N GLU A 184 -13.90 -11.15 -25.49
CA GLU A 184 -13.72 -10.78 -24.09
C GLU A 184 -13.59 -9.26 -23.92
N PRO A 185 -13.97 -8.70 -22.75
CA PRO A 185 -13.69 -7.30 -22.43
C PRO A 185 -12.19 -7.01 -22.41
N GLU A 186 -11.78 -5.96 -23.11
CA GLU A 186 -10.42 -5.44 -23.09
C GLU A 186 -10.04 -4.93 -21.69
N PHE A 187 -8.74 -4.96 -21.39
CA PHE A 187 -8.22 -4.27 -20.21
C PHE A 187 -8.18 -2.76 -20.47
N ALA A 188 -8.58 -1.98 -19.47
CA ALA A 188 -8.63 -0.53 -19.60
C ALA A 188 -7.23 0.13 -19.57
N ASN A 189 -6.28 -0.41 -18.82
CA ASN A 189 -4.90 0.09 -18.79
C ASN A 189 -3.88 -1.01 -18.45
N PRO A 190 -2.58 -0.79 -18.76
CA PRO A 190 -1.52 -1.76 -18.48
C PRO A 190 -1.41 -2.15 -17.01
N ARG A 191 -1.63 -1.21 -16.08
CA ARG A 191 -1.60 -1.47 -14.64
C ARG A 191 -2.63 -2.54 -14.22
N ASN A 192 -3.88 -2.38 -14.64
CA ASN A 192 -4.96 -3.32 -14.35
C ASN A 192 -4.72 -4.67 -15.04
N ALA A 193 -4.18 -4.64 -16.27
CA ALA A 193 -3.80 -5.85 -16.97
C ALA A 193 -2.68 -6.61 -16.23
N ALA A 194 -1.65 -5.92 -15.74
CA ALA A 194 -0.57 -6.50 -14.95
C ALA A 194 -1.09 -7.11 -13.64
N ALA A 195 -1.87 -6.34 -12.87
CA ALA A 195 -2.44 -6.80 -11.60
C ALA A 195 -3.39 -8.00 -11.78
N GLY A 196 -4.26 -7.96 -12.79
CA GLY A 196 -5.16 -9.06 -13.13
C GLY A 196 -4.43 -10.30 -13.65
N THR A 197 -3.27 -10.11 -14.28
CA THR A 197 -2.41 -11.21 -14.74
C THR A 197 -1.70 -11.88 -13.58
N LEU A 198 -1.08 -11.11 -12.68
CA LEU A 198 -0.40 -11.68 -11.50
C LEU A 198 -1.34 -12.38 -10.52
N ARG A 199 -2.66 -12.21 -10.66
CA ARG A 199 -3.68 -12.89 -9.86
C ARG A 199 -4.42 -13.99 -10.61
N GLN A 200 -3.85 -14.51 -11.69
CA GLN A 200 -4.39 -15.71 -12.35
C GLN A 200 -4.04 -16.95 -11.54
N LEU A 201 -5.03 -17.84 -11.36
CA LEU A 201 -4.80 -19.15 -10.76
C LEU A 201 -4.05 -20.08 -11.71
N ASP A 202 -4.26 -19.94 -13.02
CA ASP A 202 -3.46 -20.64 -14.04
C ASP A 202 -2.19 -19.85 -14.39
N THR A 203 -1.07 -20.34 -13.90
CA THR A 203 0.27 -19.76 -14.15
C THR A 203 0.65 -19.75 -15.64
N ALA A 204 0.05 -20.60 -16.49
CA ALA A 204 0.31 -20.58 -17.93
C ALA A 204 -0.19 -19.29 -18.59
N VAL A 205 -1.27 -18.70 -18.05
CA VAL A 205 -1.77 -17.40 -18.54
C VAL A 205 -0.76 -16.29 -18.24
N VAL A 206 -0.10 -16.35 -17.07
CA VAL A 206 0.94 -15.39 -16.68
C VAL A 206 2.12 -15.45 -17.65
N ALA A 207 2.62 -16.66 -17.94
CA ALA A 207 3.73 -16.86 -18.86
C ALA A 207 3.44 -16.32 -20.27
N LYS A 208 2.20 -16.44 -20.76
CA LYS A 208 1.79 -15.95 -22.09
C LYS A 208 1.70 -14.43 -22.19
N ARG A 209 1.45 -13.73 -21.09
CA ARG A 209 1.20 -12.28 -21.08
C ARG A 209 2.45 -11.43 -20.96
N ASN A 210 3.65 -12.05 -20.93
CA ASN A 210 4.95 -11.39 -21.00
C ASN A 210 5.09 -10.15 -20.09
N LEU A 211 4.77 -10.32 -18.80
CA LEU A 211 5.04 -9.28 -17.82
C LEU A 211 6.54 -9.01 -17.69
N ALA A 212 6.88 -7.80 -17.24
CA ALA A 212 8.24 -7.34 -17.01
C ALA A 212 8.38 -6.73 -15.61
N THR A 213 9.61 -6.61 -15.10
CA THR A 213 9.87 -6.00 -13.80
C THR A 213 10.92 -4.90 -13.84
N PHE A 214 10.78 -3.94 -12.94
CA PHE A 214 11.88 -3.06 -12.53
C PHE A 214 12.03 -3.11 -11.02
N LEU A 215 13.19 -3.57 -10.56
CA LEU A 215 13.55 -3.59 -9.14
C LEU A 215 14.17 -2.24 -8.78
N TYR A 216 13.77 -1.69 -7.65
CA TYR A 216 14.13 -0.31 -7.27
C TYR A 216 14.62 -0.16 -5.83
N GLN A 217 14.64 -1.22 -5.02
CA GLN A 217 15.10 -1.12 -3.63
C GLN A 217 15.43 -2.49 -3.03
N GLU A 218 16.49 -2.54 -2.22
CA GLU A 218 16.73 -3.60 -1.24
C GLU A 218 15.94 -3.28 0.04
N ALA A 219 14.99 -4.13 0.41
CA ALA A 219 14.15 -3.95 1.60
C ALA A 219 14.80 -4.53 2.87
N SER A 220 15.62 -5.57 2.71
CA SER A 220 16.50 -6.07 3.78
C SER A 220 17.60 -5.05 4.11
N PRO A 221 18.24 -5.14 5.29
CA PRO A 221 19.36 -4.28 5.66
C PRO A 221 20.50 -4.38 4.64
N SER A 222 20.74 -3.29 3.92
CA SER A 222 21.77 -3.22 2.90
C SER A 222 23.15 -2.97 3.52
N THR A 223 24.20 -3.54 2.93
CA THR A 223 25.60 -3.20 3.26
C THR A 223 26.15 -2.06 2.41
N ARG A 224 25.34 -1.50 1.51
CA ARG A 224 25.73 -0.40 0.63
C ARG A 224 25.52 0.94 1.31
N ASP A 225 26.30 1.93 0.90
CA ASP A 225 26.20 3.28 1.47
C ASP A 225 25.11 4.13 0.79
N SER A 226 24.74 3.80 -0.45
CA SER A 226 23.82 4.63 -1.24
C SER A 226 22.86 3.80 -2.09
N GLN A 227 21.71 4.39 -2.37
CA GLN A 227 20.67 3.85 -3.24
C GLN A 227 21.21 3.60 -4.65
N GLU A 228 22.03 4.50 -5.22
CA GLU A 228 22.67 4.27 -6.52
C GLU A 228 23.53 2.99 -6.53
N LYS A 229 24.35 2.78 -5.50
CA LYS A 229 25.14 1.54 -5.34
C LYS A 229 24.25 0.32 -5.14
N GLY A 230 23.14 0.47 -4.41
CA GLY A 230 22.13 -0.57 -4.26
C GLY A 230 21.53 -1.01 -5.60
N LEU A 231 21.11 -0.05 -6.43
CA LEU A 231 20.60 -0.31 -7.79
C LEU A 231 21.64 -1.01 -8.67
N LYS A 232 22.90 -0.55 -8.67
CA LYS A 232 24.00 -1.22 -9.39
C LYS A 232 24.24 -2.65 -8.91
N TYR A 233 24.10 -2.89 -7.61
CA TYR A 233 24.24 -4.24 -7.06
C TYR A 233 23.08 -5.15 -7.46
N LEU A 234 21.84 -4.64 -7.52
CA LEU A 234 20.71 -5.40 -8.04
C LEU A 234 20.93 -5.81 -9.50
N GLU A 235 21.50 -4.92 -10.33
CA GLU A 235 21.89 -5.24 -11.71
C GLU A 235 22.94 -6.38 -11.75
N GLN A 236 23.94 -6.34 -10.86
CA GLN A 236 24.97 -7.40 -10.76
C GLN A 236 24.40 -8.76 -10.34
N LEU A 237 23.34 -8.77 -9.52
CA LEU A 237 22.62 -9.98 -9.13
C LEU A 237 21.70 -10.54 -10.24
N GLY A 238 21.57 -9.84 -11.37
CA GLY A 238 20.75 -10.26 -12.50
C GLY A 238 19.31 -9.74 -12.47
N PHE A 239 19.00 -8.78 -11.59
CA PHE A 239 17.71 -8.09 -11.62
C PHE A 239 17.69 -7.00 -12.69
N VAL A 240 16.51 -6.80 -13.28
CA VAL A 240 16.27 -5.68 -14.21
C VAL A 240 15.99 -4.41 -13.41
N VAL A 241 16.81 -3.39 -13.61
CA VAL A 241 16.67 -2.05 -12.99
C VAL A 241 16.48 -1.01 -14.10
N ASN A 242 15.65 0.01 -13.85
CA ASN A 242 15.35 1.00 -14.87
C ASN A 242 16.60 1.84 -15.20
N PRO A 243 17.04 1.91 -16.48
CA PRO A 243 18.25 2.64 -16.86
C PRO A 243 18.04 4.15 -16.86
N LYS A 244 16.80 4.64 -16.98
CA LYS A 244 16.48 6.07 -17.01
C LYS A 244 16.36 6.61 -15.58
N ARG A 245 17.53 6.95 -15.02
CA ARG A 245 17.68 7.52 -13.68
C ARG A 245 18.82 8.53 -13.67
N ILE A 246 18.74 9.53 -12.80
CA ILE A 246 19.83 10.50 -12.60
C ILE A 246 20.18 10.64 -11.12
N LEU A 247 21.45 10.94 -10.85
CA LEU A 247 21.88 11.50 -9.57
C LEU A 247 21.80 13.02 -9.69
N ALA A 248 21.09 13.66 -8.75
CA ALA A 248 20.87 15.09 -8.70
C ALA A 248 21.37 15.67 -7.38
N GLU A 249 22.04 16.83 -7.42
CA GLU A 249 22.57 17.51 -6.24
C GLU A 249 21.65 18.63 -5.74
N ASN A 250 20.78 19.11 -6.61
CA ASN A 250 19.91 20.24 -6.36
C ASN A 250 18.54 20.05 -7.00
N ILE A 251 17.62 20.91 -6.58
CA ILE A 251 16.22 20.83 -6.97
C ILE A 251 16.06 21.17 -8.46
N ASP A 252 16.89 22.01 -9.06
CA ASP A 252 16.81 22.37 -10.49
C ASP A 252 17.14 21.20 -11.41
N GLU A 253 18.14 20.39 -11.08
CA GLU A 253 18.44 19.13 -11.78
C GLU A 253 17.26 18.14 -11.71
N ILE A 254 16.64 18.01 -10.54
CA ILE A 254 15.43 17.20 -10.36
C ILE A 254 14.31 17.70 -11.27
N TRP A 255 14.10 19.02 -11.37
CA TRP A 255 13.06 19.60 -12.21
C TRP A 255 13.30 19.33 -13.69
N ASN A 256 14.52 19.55 -14.14
CA ASN A 256 14.89 19.39 -15.54
C ASN A 256 14.64 17.95 -15.97
N PHE A 257 14.99 16.98 -15.12
CA PHE A 257 14.70 15.57 -15.35
C PHE A 257 13.19 15.27 -15.38
N ILE A 258 12.41 15.83 -14.46
CA ILE A 258 10.94 15.70 -14.47
C ILE A 258 10.36 16.23 -15.79
N GLN A 259 10.81 17.39 -16.25
CA GLN A 259 10.33 18.00 -17.50
C GLN A 259 10.72 17.16 -18.72
N GLU A 260 11.95 16.66 -18.78
CA GLU A 260 12.43 15.77 -19.85
C GLU A 260 11.59 14.48 -19.90
N VAL A 261 11.43 13.81 -18.76
CA VAL A 261 10.63 12.59 -18.65
C VAL A 261 9.17 12.85 -19.03
N GLY A 262 8.61 14.00 -18.64
CA GLY A 262 7.25 14.40 -19.00
C GLY A 262 7.03 14.51 -20.51
N GLN A 263 8.04 14.99 -21.26
CA GLN A 263 7.98 15.09 -22.73
C GLN A 263 8.15 13.73 -23.42
N GLU A 264 8.96 12.84 -22.85
CA GLU A 264 9.21 11.51 -23.43
C GLU A 264 8.21 10.43 -22.98
N ARG A 265 7.31 10.76 -22.03
CA ARG A 265 6.37 9.82 -21.38
C ARG A 265 5.62 8.92 -22.38
N GLU A 266 5.12 9.49 -23.48
CA GLU A 266 4.34 8.76 -24.49
C GLU A 266 5.20 7.81 -25.34
N ASN A 267 6.50 8.08 -25.45
CA ASN A 267 7.43 7.30 -26.27
C ASN A 267 8.06 6.12 -25.51
N LEU A 268 7.88 6.05 -24.19
CA LEU A 268 8.38 4.95 -23.38
C LEU A 268 7.61 3.65 -23.69
N PRO A 269 8.30 2.48 -23.73
CA PRO A 269 7.65 1.20 -23.99
C PRO A 269 6.79 0.69 -22.82
N TYR A 270 6.65 1.49 -21.76
CA TYR A 270 5.90 1.22 -20.54
C TYR A 270 5.28 2.50 -19.99
N ASP A 271 4.24 2.34 -19.17
CA ASP A 271 3.56 3.47 -18.55
C ASP A 271 4.24 3.90 -17.25
N ILE A 272 4.29 5.22 -17.06
CA ILE A 272 4.76 5.87 -15.84
C ILE A 272 3.73 6.92 -15.41
N ASP A 273 3.59 7.12 -14.10
CA ASP A 273 2.70 8.14 -13.52
C ASP A 273 3.45 9.28 -12.83
N GLY A 274 4.79 9.30 -12.95
CA GLY A 274 5.62 10.31 -12.31
C GLY A 274 7.11 9.98 -12.25
N VAL A 275 7.79 10.68 -11.34
CA VAL A 275 9.19 10.46 -10.97
C VAL A 275 9.26 10.30 -9.45
N VAL A 276 10.01 9.30 -8.98
CA VAL A 276 10.32 9.11 -7.57
C VAL A 276 11.67 9.74 -7.27
N ILE A 277 11.70 10.63 -6.30
CA ILE A 277 12.91 11.30 -5.80
C ILE A 277 13.23 10.70 -4.44
N LYS A 278 14.43 10.12 -4.29
CA LYS A 278 14.90 9.51 -3.04
C LYS A 278 16.22 10.15 -2.63
N VAL A 279 16.41 10.44 -1.35
CA VAL A 279 17.74 10.77 -0.82
C VAL A 279 18.68 9.60 -1.12
N ASN A 280 19.82 9.87 -1.73
CA ASN A 280 20.71 8.81 -2.24
C ASN A 280 21.47 8.10 -1.11
N ASP A 281 21.89 8.81 -0.06
CA ASP A 281 22.64 8.24 1.05
C ASP A 281 21.72 7.42 1.99
N LEU A 282 22.03 6.12 2.16
CA LEU A 282 21.17 5.20 2.92
C LEU A 282 21.20 5.48 4.43
N ALA A 283 22.34 5.93 4.96
CA ALA A 283 22.43 6.34 6.37
C ALA A 283 21.53 7.56 6.66
N SER A 284 21.46 8.50 5.72
CA SER A 284 20.56 9.65 5.78
C SER A 284 19.09 9.23 5.67
N GLN A 285 18.76 8.22 4.86
CA GLN A 285 17.39 7.67 4.81
C GLN A 285 16.96 7.11 6.17
N GLU A 286 17.83 6.33 6.82
CA GLU A 286 17.56 5.81 8.17
C GLU A 286 17.37 6.92 9.21
N GLU A 287 18.18 7.97 9.12
CA GLU A 287 18.13 9.13 10.01
C GLU A 287 16.82 9.92 9.88
N LEU A 288 16.40 10.22 8.65
CA LEU A 288 15.14 10.91 8.36
C LEU A 288 13.93 10.05 8.79
N GLY A 289 14.04 8.73 8.58
CA GLY A 289 13.05 7.75 8.98
C GLY A 289 11.72 7.87 8.23
N PHE A 290 10.64 7.48 8.89
CA PHE A 290 9.31 7.33 8.28
C PHE A 290 8.27 8.17 9.00
N THR A 291 7.23 8.55 8.28
CA THR A 291 5.93 8.92 8.84
C THR A 291 5.10 7.67 9.09
N VAL A 292 3.83 7.82 9.48
CA VAL A 292 2.89 6.70 9.62
C VAL A 292 2.73 5.89 8.33
N LYS A 293 2.79 6.54 7.15
CA LYS A 293 2.42 5.91 5.87
C LYS A 293 3.51 5.97 4.80
N ALA A 294 4.48 6.87 4.93
CA ALA A 294 5.46 7.16 3.90
C ALA A 294 6.85 7.50 4.47
N PRO A 295 7.95 7.15 3.76
CA PRO A 295 9.30 7.59 4.12
C PRO A 295 9.41 9.11 4.06
N LYS A 296 10.17 9.72 4.98
CA LYS A 296 10.45 11.18 4.92
C LYS A 296 11.53 11.53 3.90
N TRP A 297 12.30 10.55 3.47
CA TRP A 297 13.44 10.66 2.57
C TRP A 297 13.09 10.42 1.09
N ALA A 298 11.83 10.14 0.76
CA ALA A 298 11.39 10.00 -0.62
C ALA A 298 10.03 10.66 -0.88
N VAL A 299 9.86 11.16 -2.11
CA VAL A 299 8.63 11.78 -2.60
C VAL A 299 8.37 11.33 -4.05
N ALA A 300 7.11 11.16 -4.41
CA ALA A 300 6.67 10.87 -5.76
C ALA A 300 6.12 12.15 -6.41
N TYR A 301 6.85 12.74 -7.34
CA TYR A 301 6.28 13.77 -8.21
C TYR A 301 5.34 13.10 -9.21
N LYS A 302 4.06 13.48 -9.21
CA LYS A 302 3.07 12.97 -10.17
C LYS A 302 2.89 13.95 -11.31
N PHE A 303 2.84 13.42 -12.53
CA PHE A 303 2.54 14.26 -13.69
C PHE A 303 1.13 14.83 -13.59
N PRO A 304 0.88 16.01 -14.17
CA PRO A 304 -0.47 16.57 -14.25
C PRO A 304 -1.42 15.55 -14.88
N ALA A 305 -2.57 15.36 -14.24
CA ALA A 305 -3.59 14.44 -14.71
C ALA A 305 -4.16 14.92 -16.04
N GLU A 306 -4.56 13.97 -16.89
CA GLU A 306 -5.28 14.29 -18.12
C GLU A 306 -6.63 14.97 -17.78
N GLU A 307 -6.91 16.12 -18.40
CA GLU A 307 -8.17 16.85 -18.26
C GLU A 307 -9.07 16.57 -19.48
N LYS A 308 -10.36 16.25 -19.24
CA LYS A 308 -11.37 16.11 -20.30
C LYS A 308 -12.64 16.84 -19.95
N GLU A 309 -13.32 17.36 -20.97
CA GLU A 309 -14.65 17.92 -20.83
C GLU A 309 -15.71 16.81 -20.80
N ALA A 310 -16.62 16.86 -19.84
CA ALA A 310 -17.80 16.01 -19.75
C ALA A 310 -19.03 16.86 -19.39
N GLN A 311 -20.21 16.50 -19.87
CA GLN A 311 -21.45 17.16 -19.44
C GLN A 311 -21.96 16.55 -18.13
N LEU A 312 -22.35 17.40 -17.19
CA LEU A 312 -23.02 17.02 -15.95
C LEU A 312 -24.48 16.66 -16.22
N LEU A 313 -24.86 15.41 -15.94
CA LEU A 313 -26.20 14.89 -16.16
C LEU A 313 -27.07 14.99 -14.90
N SER A 314 -26.51 14.61 -13.76
CA SER A 314 -27.17 14.68 -12.46
C SER A 314 -26.16 14.59 -11.32
N VAL A 315 -26.61 14.79 -10.08
CA VAL A 315 -25.78 14.61 -8.88
C VAL A 315 -26.48 13.63 -7.94
N ASP A 316 -25.79 12.55 -7.59
CA ASP A 316 -26.21 11.63 -6.56
C ASP A 316 -25.68 12.09 -5.20
N TRP A 317 -26.51 12.02 -4.17
CA TRP A 317 -26.15 12.37 -2.80
C TRP A 317 -26.06 11.10 -1.95
N THR A 318 -24.84 10.71 -1.58
CA THR A 318 -24.59 9.50 -0.79
C THR A 318 -24.25 9.85 0.65
N VAL A 319 -24.82 9.12 1.61
CA VAL A 319 -24.57 9.33 3.03
C VAL A 319 -23.49 8.36 3.46
N GLY A 320 -22.32 8.87 3.83
CA GLY A 320 -21.22 8.06 4.34
C GLY A 320 -21.43 7.65 5.81
N ARG A 321 -20.54 6.78 6.30
CA ARG A 321 -20.52 6.27 7.69
C ARG A 321 -20.71 7.32 8.78
N THR A 322 -20.07 8.48 8.66
CA THR A 322 -20.12 9.53 9.68
C THR A 322 -21.27 10.54 9.47
N GLY A 323 -22.23 10.16 8.63
CA GLY A 323 -23.37 11.00 8.26
C GLY A 323 -23.07 12.05 7.19
N VAL A 324 -21.82 12.20 6.74
CA VAL A 324 -21.47 13.15 5.65
C VAL A 324 -22.24 12.80 4.39
N VAL A 325 -22.95 13.78 3.85
CA VAL A 325 -23.64 13.69 2.58
C VAL A 325 -22.69 14.18 1.49
N THR A 326 -22.21 13.24 0.67
CA THR A 326 -21.20 13.51 -0.35
C THR A 326 -21.86 13.59 -1.73
N PRO A 327 -21.67 14.70 -2.48
CA PRO A 327 -22.16 14.82 -3.84
C PRO A 327 -21.26 14.08 -4.83
N THR A 328 -21.87 13.26 -5.69
CA THR A 328 -21.21 12.58 -6.82
C THR A 328 -21.85 13.00 -8.13
N ALA A 329 -21.07 13.60 -9.03
CA ALA A 329 -21.52 13.95 -10.37
C ALA A 329 -21.67 12.69 -11.23
N ASN A 330 -22.82 12.55 -11.88
CA ASN A 330 -23.04 11.65 -13.01
C ASN A 330 -22.79 12.43 -14.30
N LEU A 331 -21.91 11.91 -15.14
CA LEU A 331 -21.36 12.60 -16.30
C LEU A 331 -21.62 11.82 -17.58
N THR A 332 -21.61 12.51 -18.72
CA THR A 332 -21.44 11.83 -20.01
C THR A 332 -20.12 11.03 -20.01
N PRO A 333 -20.10 9.78 -20.50
CA PRO A 333 -18.89 8.96 -20.50
C PRO A 333 -17.75 9.62 -21.28
N VAL A 334 -16.58 9.78 -20.64
CA VAL A 334 -15.36 10.32 -21.27
C VAL A 334 -14.17 9.40 -21.04
N GLN A 335 -13.29 9.27 -22.03
CA GLN A 335 -12.04 8.52 -21.89
C GLN A 335 -10.98 9.39 -21.23
N LEU A 336 -10.47 8.95 -20.08
CA LEU A 336 -9.48 9.69 -19.28
C LEU A 336 -8.48 8.72 -18.66
N ALA A 337 -7.20 8.87 -19.02
CA ALA A 337 -6.11 7.97 -18.65
C ALA A 337 -6.48 6.48 -18.89
N GLY A 338 -6.92 6.18 -20.11
CA GLY A 338 -7.27 4.82 -20.58
C GLY A 338 -8.58 4.22 -20.04
N THR A 339 -9.28 4.87 -19.11
CA THR A 339 -10.57 4.37 -18.60
C THR A 339 -11.72 5.31 -18.91
N THR A 340 -12.89 4.74 -19.18
CA THR A 340 -14.13 5.51 -19.26
C THR A 340 -14.58 5.98 -17.88
N VAL A 341 -14.62 7.30 -17.69
CA VAL A 341 -15.15 7.97 -16.51
C VAL A 341 -16.57 8.44 -16.79
N SER A 342 -17.52 8.02 -15.96
CA SER A 342 -18.92 8.47 -15.98
C SER A 342 -19.39 9.03 -14.63
N ARG A 343 -18.55 8.94 -13.60
CA ARG A 343 -18.83 9.47 -12.27
C ARG A 343 -17.59 10.19 -11.74
N ALA A 344 -17.78 11.33 -11.09
CA ALA A 344 -16.71 12.11 -10.47
C ALA A 344 -17.16 12.70 -9.14
N THR A 345 -16.24 12.83 -8.18
CA THR A 345 -16.54 13.50 -6.90
C THR A 345 -16.68 15.01 -7.09
N LEU A 346 -17.63 15.60 -6.36
CA LEU A 346 -17.78 17.05 -6.20
C LEU A 346 -17.29 17.53 -4.81
N HIS A 347 -16.66 16.64 -4.03
CA HIS A 347 -16.15 16.87 -2.68
C HIS A 347 -17.22 17.19 -1.63
N ASN A 348 -17.88 18.35 -1.72
CA ASN A 348 -18.85 18.85 -0.74
C ASN A 348 -19.69 20.01 -1.33
N VAL A 349 -20.66 20.50 -0.55
CA VAL A 349 -21.58 21.58 -0.96
C VAL A 349 -20.86 22.92 -1.18
N ASP A 350 -19.83 23.22 -0.38
CA ASP A 350 -19.08 24.46 -0.52
C ASP A 350 -18.23 24.46 -1.78
N TYR A 351 -17.66 23.32 -2.16
CA TYR A 351 -16.90 23.18 -3.41
C TYR A 351 -17.80 23.41 -4.63
N ILE A 352 -19.03 22.90 -4.59
CA ILE A 352 -20.05 23.18 -5.63
C ILE A 352 -20.33 24.69 -5.72
N ALA A 353 -20.48 25.36 -4.57
CA ALA A 353 -20.74 26.80 -4.52
C ALA A 353 -19.52 27.63 -4.97
N GLU A 354 -18.30 27.26 -4.54
CA GLU A 354 -17.04 27.94 -4.88
C GLU A 354 -16.77 27.87 -6.39
N LYS A 355 -17.01 26.71 -7.01
CA LYS A 355 -16.82 26.50 -8.46
C LYS A 355 -18.05 26.87 -9.30
N ASP A 356 -19.11 27.41 -8.67
CA ASP A 356 -20.39 27.76 -9.30
C ASP A 356 -20.92 26.66 -10.23
N ILE A 357 -20.91 25.40 -9.77
CA ILE A 357 -21.33 24.25 -10.57
C ILE A 357 -22.86 24.20 -10.61
N ARG A 358 -23.42 24.16 -11.82
CA ARG A 358 -24.86 24.22 -12.08
C ARG A 358 -25.35 23.02 -12.87
N LYS A 359 -26.66 22.89 -12.97
CA LYS A 359 -27.30 21.81 -13.71
C LYS A 359 -26.95 21.90 -15.21
N ASP A 360 -26.71 20.76 -15.83
CA ASP A 360 -26.35 20.63 -17.25
C ASP A 360 -25.02 21.29 -17.67
N ASP A 361 -24.20 21.74 -16.71
CA ASP A 361 -22.90 22.36 -17.00
C ASP A 361 -21.95 21.38 -17.72
N THR A 362 -21.16 21.92 -18.65
CA THR A 362 -19.98 21.20 -19.13
C THR A 362 -18.84 21.43 -18.15
N VAL A 363 -18.28 20.36 -17.61
CA VAL A 363 -17.23 20.41 -16.59
C VAL A 363 -15.94 19.78 -17.09
N ILE A 364 -14.82 20.30 -16.61
CA ILE A 364 -13.51 19.67 -16.76
C ILE A 364 -13.35 18.64 -15.66
N VAL A 365 -13.10 17.41 -16.06
CA VAL A 365 -12.88 16.25 -15.20
C VAL A 365 -11.43 15.83 -15.33
N TYR A 366 -10.84 15.40 -14.23
CA TYR A 366 -9.50 14.84 -14.17
C TYR A 366 -9.48 13.68 -13.18
N LYS A 367 -8.41 12.89 -13.18
CA LYS A 367 -8.16 11.88 -12.15
C LYS A 367 -7.09 12.35 -11.18
N ALA A 368 -7.47 12.59 -9.94
CA ALA A 368 -6.52 12.84 -8.87
C ALA A 368 -5.63 11.59 -8.67
N GLY A 369 -4.33 11.78 -8.82
CA GLY A 369 -3.33 10.73 -8.73
C GLY A 369 -3.55 9.57 -9.71
N ASP A 370 -4.08 9.85 -10.91
CA ASP A 370 -4.42 8.91 -11.98
C ASP A 370 -5.46 7.83 -11.62
N ILE A 371 -6.15 7.98 -10.47
CA ILE A 371 -7.10 6.99 -9.95
C ILE A 371 -8.50 7.59 -9.72
N ILE A 372 -8.62 8.67 -8.94
CA ILE A 372 -9.92 9.14 -8.43
C ILE A 372 -10.46 10.27 -9.31
N PRO A 373 -11.57 10.07 -10.06
CA PRO A 373 -12.11 11.14 -10.89
C PRO A 373 -12.76 12.25 -10.06
N ALA A 374 -12.41 13.50 -10.34
CA ALA A 374 -12.95 14.69 -9.69
C ALA A 374 -13.25 15.79 -10.71
N VAL A 375 -14.24 16.63 -10.40
CA VAL A 375 -14.55 17.81 -11.20
C VAL A 375 -13.62 18.95 -10.80
N LEU A 376 -12.88 19.49 -11.76
CA LEU A 376 -11.91 20.57 -11.55
C LEU A 376 -12.55 21.96 -11.62
N ARG A 377 -13.27 22.23 -12.72
CA ARG A 377 -13.88 23.53 -13.01
C ARG A 377 -15.00 23.41 -14.04
N VAL A 378 -15.89 24.39 -14.08
CA VAL A 378 -16.89 24.53 -15.15
C VAL A 378 -16.27 25.19 -16.38
N VAL A 379 -16.71 24.76 -17.56
CA VAL A 379 -16.44 25.45 -18.83
C VAL A 379 -17.51 26.52 -19.04
N GLU A 380 -17.33 27.69 -18.41
CA GLU A 380 -18.33 28.77 -18.40
C GLU A 380 -18.82 29.18 -19.80
N SER A 381 -17.94 29.14 -20.80
CA SER A 381 -18.27 29.49 -22.19
C SER A 381 -19.29 28.55 -22.85
N LYS A 382 -19.53 27.35 -22.27
CA LYS A 382 -20.48 26.35 -22.75
C LYS A 382 -21.71 26.22 -21.85
N ARG A 383 -21.90 27.12 -20.89
CA ARG A 383 -23.04 27.10 -19.98
C ARG A 383 -24.36 27.32 -20.74
N VAL A 384 -25.29 26.39 -20.53
CA VAL A 384 -26.62 26.41 -21.18
C VAL A 384 -27.75 26.72 -20.19
N SER A 385 -27.51 26.57 -18.88
CA SER A 385 -28.51 26.79 -17.83
C SER A 385 -27.92 27.59 -16.67
N GLU A 386 -28.74 28.48 -16.10
CA GLU A 386 -28.43 29.24 -14.88
C GLU A 386 -29.01 28.56 -13.62
N GLU A 387 -29.69 27.42 -13.77
CA GLU A 387 -30.33 26.69 -12.67
C GLU A 387 -29.28 26.05 -11.75
N LYS A 388 -29.31 26.42 -10.46
CA LYS A 388 -28.41 25.86 -9.45
C LYS A 388 -28.73 24.38 -9.19
N LEU A 389 -27.74 23.64 -8.72
CA LEU A 389 -27.94 22.26 -8.28
C LEU A 389 -28.83 22.21 -7.03
N ASP A 390 -29.75 21.24 -7.01
CA ASP A 390 -30.62 20.99 -5.86
C ASP A 390 -29.81 20.31 -4.74
N ILE A 391 -29.50 21.08 -3.70
CA ILE A 391 -28.85 20.58 -2.48
C ILE A 391 -29.94 20.03 -1.54
N PRO A 392 -29.85 18.77 -1.08
CA PRO A 392 -30.87 18.18 -0.23
C PRO A 392 -30.91 18.87 1.13
N THR A 393 -32.11 19.20 1.59
CA THR A 393 -32.36 19.65 2.98
C THR A 393 -32.59 18.46 3.91
N ASN A 394 -33.06 17.34 3.37
CA ASN A 394 -33.37 16.12 4.11
C ASN A 394 -32.46 14.99 3.65
N CYS A 395 -32.07 14.12 4.59
CA CYS A 395 -31.20 13.00 4.35
C CYS A 395 -31.83 12.05 3.30
N PRO A 396 -31.14 11.73 2.19
CA PRO A 396 -31.69 10.86 1.16
C PRO A 396 -31.91 9.41 1.65
N SER A 397 -31.30 9.01 2.77
CA SER A 397 -31.47 7.68 3.37
C SER A 397 -32.58 7.60 4.42
N CYS A 398 -32.69 8.57 5.33
CA CYS A 398 -33.60 8.49 6.48
C CYS A 398 -34.58 9.67 6.59
N ASN A 399 -34.55 10.60 5.63
CA ASN A 399 -35.37 11.81 5.55
C ASN A 399 -35.26 12.78 6.74
N SER A 400 -34.32 12.56 7.67
CA SER A 400 -34.05 13.49 8.78
C SER A 400 -33.39 14.77 8.26
N ASP A 401 -33.56 15.88 8.97
CA ASP A 401 -32.97 17.16 8.60
C ASP A 401 -31.44 17.07 8.56
N LEU A 402 -30.85 17.64 7.50
CA LEU A 402 -29.42 17.75 7.34
C LEU A 402 -28.91 19.05 7.97
N LEU A 403 -27.76 18.96 8.63
CA LEU A 403 -27.09 20.12 9.22
C LEU A 403 -25.78 20.40 8.50
N HIS A 404 -25.56 21.67 8.19
CA HIS A 404 -24.28 22.19 7.74
C HIS A 404 -23.72 23.05 8.88
N PHE A 405 -22.68 22.57 9.56
CA PHE A 405 -22.11 23.27 10.71
C PHE A 405 -21.20 24.40 10.21
N GLU A 406 -21.26 25.59 10.83
CA GLU A 406 -20.43 26.74 10.40
C GLU A 406 -18.92 26.45 10.44
N ASP A 407 -18.49 25.56 11.35
CA ASP A 407 -17.09 25.15 11.51
C ASP A 407 -16.70 23.91 10.67
N GLU A 408 -17.65 23.28 9.96
CA GLU A 408 -17.40 22.12 9.10
C GLU A 408 -18.01 22.30 7.71
N VAL A 409 -17.19 22.22 6.67
CA VAL A 409 -17.55 22.24 5.23
C VAL A 409 -18.54 21.14 4.80
N ALA A 410 -18.86 20.20 5.70
CA ALA A 410 -19.61 19.00 5.40
C ALA A 410 -21.10 19.11 5.79
N LEU A 411 -21.99 18.87 4.82
CA LEU A 411 -23.40 18.62 5.06
C LEU A 411 -23.57 17.24 5.70
N ARG A 412 -24.32 17.12 6.81
CA ARG A 412 -24.41 15.87 7.60
C ARG A 412 -25.81 15.49 8.01
N CYS A 413 -26.05 14.17 7.98
CA CYS A 413 -27.14 13.51 8.69
C CYS A 413 -26.71 13.23 10.14
N ILE A 414 -27.39 13.83 11.11
CA ILE A 414 -27.12 13.62 12.55
C ILE A 414 -27.97 12.50 13.17
N ASN A 415 -28.82 11.83 12.38
CA ASN A 415 -29.64 10.74 12.89
C ASN A 415 -28.78 9.50 13.16
N PRO A 416 -28.60 9.08 14.44
CA PRO A 416 -27.77 7.93 14.78
C PRO A 416 -28.38 6.60 14.33
N ARG A 417 -29.64 6.58 13.91
CA ARG A 417 -30.35 5.42 13.36
C ARG A 417 -30.49 5.48 11.84
N CYS A 418 -29.70 6.33 11.18
CA CYS A 418 -29.71 6.44 9.73
C CYS A 418 -29.28 5.09 9.11
N PRO A 419 -30.13 4.43 8.28
CA PRO A 419 -29.78 3.16 7.65
C PRO A 419 -28.46 3.19 6.88
N ALA A 420 -28.20 4.26 6.12
CA ALA A 420 -26.93 4.40 5.40
C ALA A 420 -25.71 4.47 6.31
N GLN A 421 -25.79 5.12 7.48
CA GLN A 421 -24.66 5.17 8.41
C GLN A 421 -24.36 3.79 9.01
N ILE A 422 -25.42 3.02 9.31
CA ILE A 422 -25.29 1.65 9.81
C ILE A 422 -24.67 0.75 8.74
N MET A 423 -25.20 0.77 7.51
CA MET A 423 -24.66 -0.01 6.38
C MET A 423 -23.21 0.34 6.08
N GLU A 424 -22.86 1.62 5.98
CA GLU A 424 -21.47 2.06 5.78
C GLU A 424 -20.57 1.71 6.97
N GLY A 425 -21.11 1.68 8.19
CA GLY A 425 -20.43 1.16 9.37
C GLY A 425 -20.09 -0.32 9.24
N LEU A 426 -21.04 -1.15 8.81
CA LEU A 426 -20.86 -2.59 8.56
C LEU A 426 -19.86 -2.83 7.41
N ILE A 427 -19.93 -2.06 6.32
CA ILE A 427 -18.99 -2.11 5.19
C ILE A 427 -17.57 -1.77 5.67
N HIS A 428 -17.43 -0.70 6.46
CA HIS A 428 -16.15 -0.32 7.04
C HIS A 428 -15.61 -1.39 7.98
N PHE A 429 -16.46 -1.98 8.83
CA PHE A 429 -16.10 -3.06 9.75
C PHE A 429 -15.54 -4.28 8.99
N ALA A 430 -16.19 -4.65 7.88
CA ALA A 430 -15.76 -5.75 7.01
C ALA A 430 -14.51 -5.43 6.17
N SER A 431 -14.12 -4.16 6.06
CA SER A 431 -13.04 -3.71 5.18
C SER A 431 -11.68 -4.34 5.51
N ARG A 432 -10.79 -4.33 4.51
CA ARG A 432 -9.46 -4.94 4.59
C ARG A 432 -8.63 -4.50 5.79
N ASP A 433 -8.64 -3.20 6.08
CA ASP A 433 -7.82 -2.59 7.14
C ASP A 433 -8.47 -2.76 8.54
N ALA A 434 -9.75 -3.13 8.59
CA ALA A 434 -10.50 -3.49 9.80
C ALA A 434 -10.53 -5.01 9.96
N MET A 435 -11.72 -5.62 10.09
CA MET A 435 -11.86 -7.06 10.36
C MET A 435 -11.60 -7.95 9.14
N ASN A 436 -11.37 -7.38 7.96
CA ASN A 436 -10.91 -8.08 6.75
C ASN A 436 -11.77 -9.31 6.41
N ILE A 437 -13.09 -9.12 6.33
CA ILE A 437 -14.06 -10.19 6.08
C ILE A 437 -14.26 -10.32 4.57
N THR A 438 -13.47 -11.19 3.95
CA THR A 438 -13.52 -11.41 2.49
C THR A 438 -14.92 -11.86 2.04
N GLY A 439 -15.46 -11.16 1.04
CA GLY A 439 -16.78 -11.45 0.46
C GLY A 439 -17.93 -10.65 1.07
N LEU A 440 -17.77 -10.10 2.28
CA LEU A 440 -18.76 -9.22 2.92
C LEU A 440 -18.66 -7.78 2.39
N GLY A 441 -18.88 -7.63 1.08
CA GLY A 441 -18.85 -6.32 0.41
C GLY A 441 -20.19 -5.57 0.48
N PRO A 442 -20.27 -4.34 -0.08
CA PRO A 442 -21.46 -3.49 -0.03
C PRO A 442 -22.74 -4.20 -0.45
N SER A 443 -22.72 -4.94 -1.56
CA SER A 443 -23.91 -5.66 -2.05
C SER A 443 -24.42 -6.74 -1.08
N ILE A 444 -23.54 -7.45 -0.36
CA ILE A 444 -23.97 -8.46 0.62
C ILE A 444 -24.47 -7.77 1.90
N VAL A 445 -23.80 -6.72 2.35
CA VAL A 445 -24.24 -5.94 3.51
C VAL A 445 -25.63 -5.33 3.27
N GLU A 446 -25.87 -4.73 2.10
CA GLU A 446 -27.17 -4.21 1.69
C GLU A 446 -28.26 -5.29 1.75
N LYS A 447 -27.97 -6.50 1.27
CA LYS A 447 -28.91 -7.63 1.30
C LYS A 447 -29.19 -8.12 2.72
N LEU A 448 -28.16 -8.26 3.56
CA LEU A 448 -28.31 -8.64 4.97
C LEU A 448 -29.15 -7.62 5.73
N PHE A 449 -28.90 -6.33 5.49
CA PHE A 449 -29.63 -5.24 6.10
C PHE A 449 -31.09 -5.20 5.61
N ALA A 450 -31.33 -5.33 4.30
CA ALA A 450 -32.68 -5.39 3.72
C ALA A 450 -33.49 -6.59 4.23
N ALA A 451 -32.83 -7.72 4.48
CA ALA A 451 -33.44 -8.91 5.08
C ALA A 451 -33.65 -8.78 6.61
N ASN A 452 -33.25 -7.67 7.23
CA ASN A 452 -33.26 -7.44 8.68
C ASN A 452 -32.48 -8.51 9.48
N LEU A 453 -31.48 -9.13 8.87
CA LEU A 453 -30.63 -10.13 9.51
C LEU A 453 -29.54 -9.51 10.39
N VAL A 454 -29.18 -8.25 10.13
CA VAL A 454 -28.16 -7.51 10.89
C VAL A 454 -28.66 -6.10 11.22
N LYS A 455 -28.42 -5.65 12.44
CA LYS A 455 -28.70 -4.28 12.89
C LYS A 455 -27.45 -3.55 13.37
N ASP A 456 -26.47 -4.31 13.86
CA ASP A 456 -25.16 -3.84 14.26
C ASP A 456 -24.05 -4.83 13.84
N VAL A 457 -22.81 -4.50 14.22
CA VAL A 457 -21.64 -5.32 13.87
C VAL A 457 -21.57 -6.64 14.64
N ALA A 458 -22.20 -6.75 15.82
CA ALA A 458 -22.19 -7.98 16.59
C ALA A 458 -23.12 -9.04 15.97
N ASP A 459 -24.23 -8.61 15.36
CA ASP A 459 -25.17 -9.50 14.66
C ASP A 459 -24.50 -10.29 13.52
N ILE A 460 -23.47 -9.74 12.87
CA ILE A 460 -22.70 -10.44 11.83
C ILE A 460 -22.18 -11.79 12.34
N TYR A 461 -21.76 -11.85 13.61
CA TYR A 461 -21.18 -13.05 14.21
C TYR A 461 -22.21 -14.05 14.72
N ARG A 462 -23.50 -13.68 14.73
CA ARG A 462 -24.63 -14.54 15.09
C ARG A 462 -25.22 -15.28 13.88
N LEU A 463 -24.97 -14.79 12.67
CA LEU A 463 -25.41 -15.39 11.42
C LEU A 463 -24.91 -16.82 11.27
N GLN A 464 -25.79 -17.69 10.78
CA GLN A 464 -25.49 -19.07 10.39
C GLN A 464 -25.32 -19.18 8.87
N GLU A 465 -24.80 -20.31 8.40
CA GLU A 465 -24.60 -20.54 6.96
C GLU A 465 -25.93 -20.46 6.18
N GLU A 466 -27.01 -20.93 6.80
CA GLU A 466 -28.35 -20.97 6.23
C GLU A 466 -28.94 -19.57 6.01
N ASP A 467 -28.58 -18.60 6.85
CA ASP A 467 -29.06 -17.21 6.73
C ASP A 467 -28.60 -16.59 5.41
N PHE A 468 -27.40 -16.96 4.94
CA PHE A 468 -26.86 -16.47 3.67
C PHE A 468 -27.56 -17.10 2.46
N LEU A 469 -28.13 -18.31 2.59
CA LEU A 469 -28.87 -18.96 1.51
C LEU A 469 -30.22 -18.28 1.21
N LEU A 470 -30.73 -17.49 2.16
CA LEU A 470 -31.92 -16.66 1.98
C LEU A 470 -31.65 -15.44 1.08
N LEU A 471 -30.38 -15.09 0.86
CA LEU A 471 -30.00 -13.93 0.09
C LEU A 471 -29.98 -14.24 -1.42
N GLU A 472 -30.61 -13.38 -2.21
CA GLU A 472 -30.65 -13.52 -3.65
C GLU A 472 -29.23 -13.54 -4.26
N GLY A 473 -28.94 -14.54 -5.09
CA GLY A 473 -27.65 -14.69 -5.77
C GLY A 473 -26.53 -15.32 -4.93
N VAL A 474 -26.80 -15.69 -3.67
CA VAL A 474 -25.86 -16.44 -2.83
C VAL A 474 -26.18 -17.94 -2.93
N LYS A 475 -25.14 -18.74 -3.19
CA LYS A 475 -25.23 -20.22 -3.28
C LYS A 475 -24.44 -20.85 -2.14
N GLU A 476 -24.67 -22.14 -1.86
CA GLU A 476 -24.01 -22.93 -0.82
C GLU A 476 -22.51 -22.65 -0.67
N LYS A 477 -21.72 -22.78 -1.75
CA LYS A 477 -20.26 -22.51 -1.68
C LYS A 477 -19.91 -21.08 -1.29
N SER A 478 -20.71 -20.10 -1.68
CA SER A 478 -20.48 -18.69 -1.32
C SER A 478 -20.92 -18.42 0.12
N ALA A 479 -22.03 -19.03 0.57
CA ALA A 479 -22.50 -18.96 1.94
C ALA A 479 -21.44 -19.54 2.91
N ALA A 480 -20.95 -20.76 2.64
CA ALA A 480 -19.89 -21.39 3.42
C ALA A 480 -18.63 -20.52 3.50
N LYS A 481 -18.19 -19.93 2.37
CA LYS A 481 -17.01 -19.04 2.33
C LYS A 481 -17.22 -17.77 3.16
N LEU A 482 -18.40 -17.14 3.07
CA LEU A 482 -18.73 -15.95 3.86
C LEU A 482 -18.75 -16.27 5.35
N TYR A 483 -19.44 -17.35 5.73
CA TYR A 483 -19.51 -17.81 7.11
C TYR A 483 -18.10 -18.10 7.66
N GLN A 484 -17.27 -18.85 6.93
CA GLN A 484 -15.88 -19.11 7.33
C GLN A 484 -15.05 -17.83 7.46
N ALA A 485 -15.20 -16.86 6.54
CA ALA A 485 -14.50 -15.58 6.63
C ALA A 485 -14.90 -14.77 7.88
N ILE A 486 -16.20 -14.77 8.23
CA ILE A 486 -16.71 -14.14 9.44
C ILE A 486 -16.13 -14.81 10.69
N GLN A 487 -16.20 -16.15 10.77
CA GLN A 487 -15.66 -16.89 11.92
C GLN A 487 -14.15 -16.68 12.07
N ALA A 488 -13.39 -16.73 10.97
CA ALA A 488 -11.96 -16.49 10.99
C ALA A 488 -11.59 -15.07 11.47
N SER A 489 -12.44 -14.07 11.18
CA SER A 489 -12.20 -12.68 11.60
C SER A 489 -12.23 -12.48 13.11
N LYS A 490 -12.86 -13.39 13.88
CA LYS A 490 -12.87 -13.37 15.35
C LYS A 490 -11.46 -13.43 15.94
N GLU A 491 -10.52 -14.05 15.24
CA GLU A 491 -9.13 -14.20 15.67
C GLU A 491 -8.24 -12.99 15.36
N ASN A 492 -8.77 -11.95 14.70
CA ASN A 492 -7.98 -10.75 14.41
C ASN A 492 -7.51 -10.06 15.69
N SER A 493 -6.38 -9.36 15.58
CA SER A 493 -5.85 -8.54 16.67
C SER A 493 -6.75 -7.31 16.92
N ALA A 494 -6.88 -6.90 18.18
CA ALA A 494 -7.92 -5.97 18.58
C ALA A 494 -7.77 -4.52 18.07
N GLU A 495 -6.61 -4.11 17.54
CA GLU A 495 -6.47 -2.82 16.84
C GLU A 495 -7.31 -2.75 15.56
N LYS A 496 -7.52 -3.90 14.90
CA LYS A 496 -8.39 -4.02 13.72
C LYS A 496 -9.85 -3.87 14.10
N LEU A 497 -10.23 -4.48 15.22
CA LEU A 497 -11.57 -4.35 15.79
C LEU A 497 -11.85 -2.90 16.17
N LEU A 498 -10.97 -2.27 16.94
CA LEU A 498 -11.10 -0.87 17.36
C LEU A 498 -11.22 0.08 16.16
N PHE A 499 -10.42 -0.15 15.10
CA PHE A 499 -10.57 0.60 13.85
C PHE A 499 -11.91 0.32 13.15
N GLY A 500 -12.37 -0.94 13.15
CA GLY A 500 -13.64 -1.37 12.57
C GLY A 500 -14.87 -0.76 13.25
N LEU A 501 -14.81 -0.47 14.56
CA LEU A 501 -15.88 0.20 15.30
C LEU A 501 -16.14 1.65 14.81
N GLY A 502 -15.20 2.24 14.07
CA GLY A 502 -15.41 3.53 13.40
C GLY A 502 -15.54 4.73 14.34
N ILE A 503 -14.87 4.69 15.49
CA ILE A 503 -14.86 5.79 16.47
C ILE A 503 -14.26 7.05 15.83
N ARG A 504 -14.89 8.21 16.06
CA ARG A 504 -14.48 9.49 15.46
C ARG A 504 -13.03 9.82 15.82
N HIS A 505 -12.25 10.27 14.84
CA HIS A 505 -10.81 10.58 14.94
C HIS A 505 -9.88 9.38 15.21
N VAL A 506 -10.42 8.18 15.40
CA VAL A 506 -9.65 6.96 15.66
C VAL A 506 -9.44 6.20 14.35
N GLY A 507 -8.33 6.52 13.67
CA GLY A 507 -7.88 5.79 12.48
C GLY A 507 -7.05 4.55 12.81
N SER A 508 -6.75 3.72 11.82
CA SER A 508 -6.00 2.46 11.99
C SER A 508 -4.69 2.60 12.80
N LYS A 509 -3.90 3.67 12.57
CA LYS A 509 -2.68 3.92 13.35
C LYS A 509 -2.97 4.29 14.81
N VAL A 510 -4.00 5.10 15.03
CA VAL A 510 -4.41 5.47 16.39
C VAL A 510 -4.85 4.22 17.13
N SER A 511 -5.65 3.35 16.50
CA SER A 511 -6.03 2.06 17.07
C SER A 511 -4.84 1.20 17.42
N GLN A 512 -3.83 1.14 16.54
CA GLN A 512 -2.59 0.39 16.79
C GLN A 512 -1.83 0.95 18.01
N LEU A 513 -1.64 2.27 18.09
CA LEU A 513 -0.92 2.90 19.21
C LEU A 513 -1.64 2.71 20.54
N LEU A 514 -2.96 2.88 20.55
CA LEU A 514 -3.79 2.65 21.73
C LEU A 514 -3.65 1.22 22.22
N LEU A 515 -3.76 0.24 21.32
CA LEU A 515 -3.73 -1.18 21.72
C LEU A 515 -2.33 -1.70 22.00
N GLN A 516 -1.28 -1.09 21.44
CA GLN A 516 0.09 -1.33 21.88
C GLN A 516 0.32 -0.90 23.33
N TYR A 517 -0.34 0.17 23.77
CA TYR A 517 -0.21 0.70 25.13
C TYR A 517 -1.17 0.02 26.12
N PHE A 518 -2.45 -0.10 25.78
CA PHE A 518 -3.49 -0.64 26.67
C PHE A 518 -3.67 -2.16 26.58
N HIS A 519 -3.09 -2.81 25.57
CA HIS A 519 -3.08 -4.27 25.35
C HIS A 519 -4.44 -4.92 25.03
N SER A 520 -5.56 -4.33 25.44
CA SER A 520 -6.91 -4.81 25.09
C SER A 520 -7.91 -3.65 24.98
N ILE A 521 -9.04 -3.90 24.32
CA ILE A 521 -10.14 -2.92 24.25
C ILE A 521 -10.80 -2.76 25.62
N GLU A 522 -10.87 -3.80 26.44
CA GLU A 522 -11.41 -3.66 27.80
C GLU A 522 -10.60 -2.69 28.64
N ASN A 523 -9.26 -2.80 28.60
CA ASN A 523 -8.38 -1.89 29.33
C ASN A 523 -8.54 -0.46 28.82
N LEU A 524 -8.59 -0.27 27.50
CA LEU A 524 -8.82 1.03 26.89
C LEU A 524 -10.18 1.63 27.29
N SER A 525 -11.22 0.80 27.43
CA SER A 525 -12.57 1.28 27.79
C SER A 525 -12.64 1.86 29.20
N GLN A 526 -11.72 1.46 30.09
CA GLN A 526 -11.62 1.91 31.48
C GLN A 526 -10.52 2.97 31.69
N ALA A 527 -9.78 3.33 30.64
CA ALA A 527 -8.65 4.24 30.72
C ALA A 527 -9.11 5.69 30.98
N ASP A 528 -8.28 6.44 31.70
CA ASP A 528 -8.51 7.88 31.90
C ASP A 528 -8.23 8.65 30.60
N SER A 529 -9.03 9.70 30.35
CA SER A 529 -8.84 10.62 29.24
C SER A 529 -7.45 11.28 29.28
N GLU A 530 -6.92 11.56 30.47
CA GLU A 530 -5.56 12.09 30.62
C GLU A 530 -4.48 11.08 30.21
N GLU A 531 -4.67 9.81 30.54
CA GLU A 531 -3.77 8.72 30.16
C GLU A 531 -3.76 8.54 28.64
N VAL A 532 -4.93 8.52 28.00
CA VAL A 532 -5.04 8.45 26.54
C VAL A 532 -4.41 9.67 25.86
N ALA A 533 -4.61 10.88 26.41
CA ALA A 533 -4.03 12.11 25.88
C ALA A 533 -2.50 12.17 26.05
N SER A 534 -1.95 11.46 27.03
CA SER A 534 -0.51 11.37 27.29
C SER A 534 0.23 10.55 26.21
N ILE A 535 -0.48 9.66 25.52
CA ILE A 535 0.07 8.89 24.41
C ILE A 535 0.42 9.85 23.28
N GLU A 536 1.69 9.80 22.87
CA GLU A 536 2.23 10.71 21.88
C GLU A 536 1.50 10.57 20.54
N SER A 537 1.12 11.71 19.96
CA SER A 537 0.32 11.85 18.72
C SER A 537 -1.19 11.66 18.87
N LEU A 538 -1.73 11.34 20.07
CA LEU A 538 -3.17 11.14 20.24
C LEU A 538 -3.92 12.44 20.64
N GLY A 539 -3.35 13.28 21.49
CA GLY A 539 -3.91 14.61 21.80
C GLY A 539 -5.32 14.59 22.42
N GLY A 540 -5.79 15.75 22.87
CA GLY A 540 -7.04 15.84 23.65
C GLY A 540 -8.33 15.54 22.86
N VAL A 541 -8.33 15.76 21.54
CA VAL A 541 -9.53 15.53 20.70
C VAL A 541 -9.84 14.04 20.58
N ILE A 542 -8.81 13.20 20.40
CA ILE A 542 -8.97 11.75 20.31
C ILE A 542 -9.38 11.19 21.67
N ALA A 543 -8.72 11.63 22.75
CA ALA A 543 -9.06 11.22 24.12
C ALA A 543 -10.53 11.51 24.47
N LYS A 544 -11.00 12.73 24.19
CA LYS A 544 -12.41 13.10 24.40
C LYS A 544 -13.36 12.25 23.55
N SER A 545 -12.98 11.93 22.31
CA SER A 545 -13.82 11.11 21.41
C SER A 545 -13.96 9.68 21.91
N LEU A 546 -12.87 9.07 22.39
CA LEU A 546 -12.88 7.74 22.99
C LEU A 546 -13.69 7.70 24.29
N GLN A 547 -13.44 8.66 25.19
CA GLN A 547 -14.20 8.77 26.44
C GLN A 547 -15.70 8.91 26.17
N THR A 548 -16.07 9.78 25.24
CA THR A 548 -17.48 10.00 24.87
C THR A 548 -18.09 8.71 24.31
N TYR A 549 -17.35 7.96 23.50
CA TYR A 549 -17.81 6.70 22.89
C TYR A 549 -18.03 5.61 23.95
N PHE A 550 -17.02 5.32 24.77
CA PHE A 550 -17.10 4.25 25.77
C PHE A 550 -18.05 4.58 26.93
N ALA A 551 -18.33 5.86 27.20
CA ALA A 551 -19.34 6.28 28.17
C ALA A 551 -20.80 6.07 27.68
N THR A 552 -21.01 5.64 26.44
CA THR A 552 -22.37 5.36 25.93
C THR A 552 -22.83 3.95 26.30
N GLU A 553 -24.07 3.82 26.75
CA GLU A 553 -24.70 2.51 27.03
C GLU A 553 -24.65 1.57 25.82
N GLY A 554 -24.80 2.12 24.61
CA GLY A 554 -24.69 1.34 23.37
C GLY A 554 -23.31 0.71 23.16
N SER A 555 -22.23 1.42 23.50
CA SER A 555 -20.88 0.86 23.41
C SER A 555 -20.66 -0.28 24.40
N GLU A 556 -21.15 -0.14 25.64
CA GLU A 556 -21.05 -1.20 26.65
C GLU A 556 -21.80 -2.47 26.24
N ILE A 557 -23.01 -2.31 25.68
CA ILE A 557 -23.79 -3.43 25.13
C ILE A 557 -23.01 -4.10 24.00
N LEU A 558 -22.52 -3.31 23.04
CA LEU A 558 -21.82 -3.84 21.86
C LEU A 558 -20.56 -4.63 22.23
N LEU A 559 -19.73 -4.12 23.15
CA LEU A 559 -18.51 -4.81 23.59
C LEU A 559 -18.84 -6.16 24.25
N ARG A 560 -19.90 -6.21 25.04
CA ARG A 560 -20.37 -7.47 25.64
C ARG A 560 -20.84 -8.45 24.58
N GLU A 561 -21.62 -8.01 23.59
CA GLU A 561 -22.10 -8.89 22.51
C GLU A 561 -20.95 -9.43 21.65
N LEU A 562 -19.95 -8.59 21.34
CA LEU A 562 -18.74 -9.02 20.64
C LEU A 562 -17.95 -10.06 21.45
N LYS A 563 -17.85 -9.88 22.77
CA LYS A 563 -17.22 -10.85 23.67
C LYS A 563 -17.97 -12.17 23.73
N GLU A 564 -19.31 -12.12 23.85
CA GLU A 564 -20.17 -13.30 23.89
C GLU A 564 -20.14 -14.09 22.57
N THR A 565 -19.96 -13.41 21.45
CA THR A 565 -19.80 -14.04 20.14
C THR A 565 -18.37 -14.57 19.87
N GLY A 566 -17.45 -14.38 20.83
CA GLY A 566 -16.09 -14.93 20.78
C GLY A 566 -15.10 -14.12 19.95
N VAL A 567 -15.38 -12.83 19.70
CA VAL A 567 -14.43 -11.93 19.05
C VAL A 567 -13.28 -11.63 20.00
N ASN A 568 -12.04 -11.73 19.51
CA ASN A 568 -10.84 -11.39 20.26
C ASN A 568 -10.77 -9.88 20.56
N LEU A 569 -10.64 -9.53 21.84
CA LEU A 569 -10.51 -8.15 22.32
C LEU A 569 -9.07 -7.78 22.73
N ASP A 570 -8.15 -8.75 22.61
CA ASP A 570 -6.73 -8.58 22.95
C ASP A 570 -5.87 -8.20 21.75
N TYR A 571 -4.85 -7.38 22.01
CA TYR A 571 -3.81 -7.04 21.06
C TYR A 571 -2.83 -8.21 20.90
N LYS A 572 -2.70 -8.71 19.67
CA LYS A 572 -1.78 -9.80 19.29
C LYS A 572 -0.46 -9.30 18.70
N GLY A 573 -0.27 -7.98 18.58
CA GLY A 573 0.97 -7.39 18.06
C GLY A 573 2.08 -7.32 19.12
N GLN A 574 3.25 -6.78 18.74
CA GLN A 574 4.36 -6.58 19.67
C GLN A 574 3.98 -5.56 20.76
N THR A 575 4.07 -5.99 22.01
CA THR A 575 3.84 -5.15 23.19
C THR A 575 5.14 -4.49 23.61
N VAL A 576 5.06 -3.24 24.07
CA VAL A 576 6.19 -2.58 24.72
C VAL A 576 6.17 -3.02 26.19
N VAL A 577 7.21 -3.75 26.63
CA VAL A 577 7.28 -4.24 28.02
C VAL A 577 7.46 -3.04 28.95
N ALA A 578 6.48 -2.81 29.84
CA ALA A 578 6.46 -1.65 30.75
C ALA A 578 7.69 -1.58 31.69
N ASP A 579 8.32 -2.72 32.01
CA ASP A 579 9.51 -2.85 32.88
C ASP A 579 10.83 -3.02 32.11
N ALA A 580 10.87 -2.71 30.82
CA ALA A 580 12.12 -2.80 30.07
C ALA A 580 13.11 -1.71 30.52
N ALA A 581 14.42 -2.03 30.50
CA ALA A 581 15.47 -1.21 31.11
C ALA A 581 15.54 0.25 30.63
N LEU A 582 14.95 0.54 29.46
CA LEU A 582 14.90 1.87 28.85
C LEU A 582 13.45 2.33 28.55
N SER A 583 12.46 1.72 29.21
CA SER A 583 11.04 2.04 29.07
C SER A 583 10.77 3.53 29.27
N GLY A 584 10.11 4.15 28.29
CA GLY A 584 9.74 5.58 28.32
C GLY A 584 10.87 6.56 27.99
N LEU A 585 12.11 6.09 27.80
CA LEU A 585 13.24 6.95 27.42
C LEU A 585 13.24 7.21 25.91
N THR A 586 13.41 8.48 25.52
CA THR A 586 13.65 8.86 24.14
C THR A 586 15.15 8.80 23.85
N VAL A 587 15.55 7.84 23.03
CA VAL A 587 16.94 7.61 22.64
C VAL A 587 17.17 8.10 21.22
N VAL A 588 18.27 8.82 20.98
CA VAL A 588 18.71 9.17 19.63
C VAL A 588 19.99 8.40 19.32
N LEU A 589 20.02 7.69 18.20
CA LEU A 589 21.25 7.14 17.63
C LEU A 589 21.89 8.22 16.76
N THR A 590 23.20 8.43 16.87
CA THR A 590 23.93 9.35 16.00
C THR A 590 25.38 8.92 15.79
N GLY A 591 25.99 9.34 14.68
CA GLY A 591 27.27 8.82 14.20
C GLY A 591 27.16 7.47 13.48
N LYS A 592 28.29 7.02 12.95
CA LYS A 592 28.49 5.72 12.32
C LYS A 592 28.78 4.68 13.42
N LEU A 593 27.86 3.74 13.60
CA LEU A 593 28.03 2.64 14.55
C LEU A 593 28.99 1.60 13.94
N GLU A 594 30.11 1.33 14.60
CA GLU A 594 31.15 0.40 14.10
C GLU A 594 30.94 -1.04 14.57
N ARG A 595 30.23 -1.24 15.70
CA ARG A 595 30.05 -2.53 16.38
C ARG A 595 28.69 -3.16 16.12
N LEU A 596 27.64 -2.35 16.09
CA LEU A 596 26.27 -2.79 15.80
C LEU A 596 25.76 -2.14 14.52
N LYS A 597 24.96 -2.86 13.72
CA LYS A 597 24.19 -2.18 12.68
C LYS A 597 23.17 -1.26 13.34
N ARG A 598 22.92 -0.08 12.79
CA ARG A 598 21.97 0.89 13.36
C ARG A 598 20.55 0.33 13.49
N SER A 599 20.15 -0.55 12.57
CA SER A 599 18.90 -1.31 12.64
C SER A 599 18.88 -2.30 13.82
N GLU A 600 19.98 -2.99 14.11
CA GLU A 600 20.12 -3.89 15.25
C GLU A 600 20.12 -3.11 16.57
N ALA A 601 20.87 -2.01 16.62
CA ALA A 601 20.87 -1.09 17.76
C ALA A 601 19.48 -0.51 18.03
N LYS A 602 18.77 -0.10 16.97
CA LYS A 602 17.39 0.40 17.06
C LYS A 602 16.43 -0.68 17.56
N SER A 603 16.46 -1.87 16.97
CA SER A 603 15.62 -2.99 17.40
C SER A 603 15.90 -3.39 18.85
N LYS A 604 17.17 -3.36 19.27
CA LYS A 604 17.56 -3.63 20.65
C LYS A 604 17.01 -2.57 21.61
N LEU A 605 17.19 -1.29 21.29
CA LEU A 605 16.62 -0.19 22.07
C LEU A 605 15.10 -0.26 22.16
N GLU A 606 14.41 -0.50 21.05
CA GLU A 606 12.95 -0.64 21.01
C GLU A 606 12.47 -1.87 21.81
N SER A 607 13.20 -3.00 21.75
CA SER A 607 12.93 -4.18 22.58
C SER A 607 13.16 -3.93 24.08
N LEU A 608 14.04 -2.98 24.42
CA LEU A 608 14.32 -2.52 25.77
C LEU A 608 13.37 -1.37 26.20
N GLY A 609 12.31 -1.09 25.42
CA GLY A 609 11.29 -0.11 25.75
C GLY A 609 11.65 1.34 25.44
N ALA A 610 12.83 1.58 24.85
CA ALA A 610 13.25 2.91 24.44
C ALA A 610 12.58 3.35 23.14
N LYS A 611 12.18 4.61 23.10
CA LYS A 611 11.71 5.26 21.89
C LYS A 611 12.89 5.79 21.10
N VAL A 612 13.20 5.16 19.96
CA VAL A 612 14.30 5.60 19.10
C VAL A 612 13.85 6.70 18.15
N THR A 613 14.47 7.88 18.24
CA THR A 613 14.15 9.04 17.40
C THR A 613 15.34 9.49 16.56
N GLY A 614 15.04 10.10 15.41
CA GLY A 614 16.06 10.59 14.48
C GLY A 614 16.64 11.96 14.88
N SER A 615 15.97 12.74 15.73
CA SER A 615 16.35 14.12 16.03
C SER A 615 16.42 14.40 17.53
N ILE A 616 17.43 15.19 17.92
CA ILE A 616 17.61 15.63 19.30
C ILE A 616 16.66 16.79 19.59
N SER A 617 15.86 16.59 20.63
CA SER A 617 14.92 17.56 21.18
C SER A 617 15.14 17.72 22.69
N LYS A 618 14.45 18.68 23.32
CA LYS A 618 14.42 18.79 24.79
C LYS A 618 13.82 17.58 25.50
N LYS A 619 13.11 16.71 24.76
CA LYS A 619 12.51 15.46 25.27
C LYS A 619 13.43 14.25 25.07
N THR A 620 14.62 14.43 24.49
CA THR A 620 15.56 13.33 24.29
C THR A 620 16.29 13.09 25.61
N ASP A 621 16.19 11.87 26.13
CA ASP A 621 16.78 11.48 27.42
C ASP A 621 18.20 10.95 27.26
N LEU A 622 18.46 10.27 26.13
CA LEU A 622 19.71 9.57 25.88
C LEU A 622 20.14 9.71 24.42
N VAL A 623 21.44 9.85 24.18
CA VAL A 623 22.04 9.78 22.85
C VAL A 623 23.09 8.69 22.84
N VAL A 624 22.92 7.70 21.97
CA VAL A 624 23.91 6.65 21.72
C VAL A 624 24.75 7.09 20.51
N VAL A 625 26.05 7.23 20.72
CA VAL A 625 27.02 7.77 19.73
C VAL A 625 27.97 6.70 19.22
N GLY A 626 28.09 6.63 17.90
CA GLY A 626 29.20 5.97 17.20
C GLY A 626 30.27 6.97 16.75
N ALA A 627 31.17 6.53 15.87
CA ALA A 627 32.19 7.39 15.27
C ALA A 627 31.56 8.56 14.47
N ASP A 628 32.23 9.71 14.41
CA ASP A 628 31.80 10.89 13.63
C ASP A 628 30.39 11.42 13.96
N ALA A 629 30.00 11.42 15.24
CA ALA A 629 28.68 11.84 15.74
C ALA A 629 28.23 13.29 15.44
N GLY A 630 29.08 14.11 14.82
CA GLY A 630 28.70 15.37 14.17
C GLY A 630 27.93 16.39 15.04
N SER A 631 27.02 17.13 14.40
CA SER A 631 26.25 18.24 14.99
C SER A 631 25.27 17.82 16.08
N LYS A 632 24.87 16.54 16.10
CA LYS A 632 23.96 15.99 17.11
C LYS A 632 24.66 15.76 18.44
N LEU A 633 25.90 15.28 18.46
CA LEU A 633 26.67 15.20 19.70
C LEU A 633 26.82 16.58 20.36
N GLN A 634 27.14 17.62 19.58
CA GLN A 634 27.23 18.99 20.08
C GLN A 634 25.88 19.45 20.67
N LYS A 635 24.78 19.23 19.94
CA LYS A 635 23.43 19.57 20.41
C LYS A 635 23.01 18.80 21.67
N ALA A 636 23.43 17.54 21.82
CA ALA A 636 23.19 16.74 23.03
C ALA A 636 23.93 17.33 24.23
N GLN A 637 25.20 17.70 24.04
CA GLN A 637 26.04 18.31 25.06
C GLN A 637 25.50 19.69 25.50
N GLU A 638 25.06 20.51 24.55
CA GLU A 638 24.45 21.82 24.83
C GLU A 638 23.15 21.73 25.63
N LEU A 639 22.36 20.67 25.40
CA LEU A 639 21.09 20.42 26.09
C LEU A 639 21.25 19.61 27.38
N GLY A 640 22.47 19.18 27.73
CA GLY A 640 22.75 18.40 28.94
C GLY A 640 22.18 16.98 28.92
N ILE A 641 21.99 16.40 27.72
CA ILE A 641 21.38 15.09 27.52
C ILE A 641 22.43 13.99 27.75
N GLN A 642 22.04 12.85 28.32
CA GLN A 642 22.96 11.76 28.63
C GLN A 642 23.53 11.15 27.33
N VAL A 643 24.85 10.99 27.25
CA VAL A 643 25.55 10.44 26.08
C VAL A 643 26.19 9.09 26.44
N ARG A 644 25.97 8.06 25.61
CA ARG A 644 26.50 6.69 25.77
C ARG A 644 27.10 6.19 24.46
N ASP A 645 28.01 5.23 24.53
CA ASP A 645 28.65 4.61 23.37
C ASP A 645 28.00 3.27 22.97
N GLU A 646 28.48 2.68 21.88
CA GLU A 646 28.04 1.37 21.40
C GLU A 646 28.30 0.24 22.39
N ALA A 647 29.42 0.31 23.13
CA ALA A 647 29.79 -0.71 24.12
C ALA A 647 28.78 -0.77 25.28
N TRP A 648 28.23 0.38 25.69
CA TRP A 648 27.16 0.44 26.67
C TRP A 648 25.88 -0.24 26.17
N LEU A 649 25.48 -0.01 24.91
CA LEU A 649 24.28 -0.64 24.34
C LEU A 649 24.45 -2.16 24.16
N GLU A 650 25.65 -2.64 23.85
CA GLU A 650 25.96 -4.08 23.79
C GLU A 650 25.80 -4.76 25.16
N SER A 651 26.08 -4.05 26.26
CA SER A 651 26.07 -4.62 27.61
C SER A 651 24.70 -4.77 28.26
N LEU A 652 23.66 -4.17 27.69
CA LEU A 652 22.25 -4.31 28.08
C LEU A 652 21.63 -5.56 27.46
#